data_AF-A0A1G2VW66-F1
#
_entry.id   AF-A0A1G2VW66-F1
#
_cell.length_a   1.000
_cell.length_b   1.000
_cell.length_c   1.000
_cell.angle_alpha   90.00
_cell.angle_beta   90.00
_cell.angle_gamma   90.00
#
_symmetry.space_group_name_H-M   'P 1'
#
loop_
_entity.id
_entity.type
_entity.pdbx_description
1 polymer ?
#
loop_
_entity_poly.entity_id
_entity_poly.type
_entity_poly.pdbx_seq_one_letter_code
_entity_poly.pdbx_strand_id
1 'polypeptide(L)'
;MMRKDSGLRTFFSGLVLLLGCLLAWQLACPETGQAARSFKKKECADCHDDFAKQYLGMKNQHPGVQDGKCLDCHLSHGIVGKLLLVEEGNRLCFRCHKETDFNLDKKTGVHTALLRGKCTSCHNPHASDSANLLAAEGSEPCFNCHEQEKFKKKVVHGIIEEKGCRACHQPHYSDQPNLLGMAPEKLCLSCHDSKDPGFQKAHGDYPVAKAACTTCHNPHSSDNANLLKGSLHNPVAEAECDACHNAASAKEPFGLNAAVGEICLGCHESAAMQGDAAVKHEPYRAGECLSCHDPHTSEQPTLLRGDGNDLCFNCHENTSQMARFQHAPVAGEKGCLSCHSPHSAAFQGLVNKSEADLCYECHAAVRKEAAKNKTPHNPFTEGMCTSCHNPHGSSAEHILVGRPDAVCYSCHSGLEGEFLKSNIHQPVQGGQCTACHFGHGADNAQLLKASGEKLCATCHEKTLLQEETATIHEPYKDGDCLTCHDPHASDHKGITSESQKELCLSCHDDFAQRMDNAPVKHAPVTDGQCSACHNPHQAKLGALLLAQSPELCMVCHTDLQAKMAEEKAHSPAQRDCQRCHQSHSGSIDRLLTLPLQALCGECHEPGAESFREAHLSIEAGAMDCMSCHDPHSSKDPKYFKPTMHAPFAARTCDVCHVVENR
;
A
#
# COMPACT_ATOMS: atom_id res chain seq x y z
N MET A 1 9.37 -108.38 -10.46
CA MET A 1 8.33 -109.41 -10.68
C MET A 1 6.99 -108.82 -10.25
N MET A 2 6.08 -108.63 -11.23
CA MET A 2 4.60 -108.55 -11.14
C MET A 2 3.88 -107.82 -9.97
N ARG A 3 3.01 -106.84 -10.34
CA ARG A 3 1.58 -106.61 -9.96
C ARG A 3 1.24 -106.47 -8.45
N LYS A 4 0.26 -105.69 -7.98
CA LYS A 4 -0.99 -105.13 -8.55
C LYS A 4 -1.62 -104.12 -7.55
N ASP A 5 -2.48 -103.27 -8.10
CA ASP A 5 -3.56 -102.44 -7.51
C ASP A 5 -4.10 -102.74 -6.11
N SER A 6 -4.32 -101.66 -5.33
CA SER A 6 -5.68 -101.28 -4.85
C SER A 6 -5.64 -99.96 -4.04
N GLY A 7 -6.31 -98.91 -4.50
CA GLY A 7 -6.42 -97.65 -3.73
C GLY A 7 -7.28 -96.55 -4.35
N LEU A 8 -8.31 -96.89 -5.13
CA LEU A 8 -9.16 -95.93 -5.84
C LEU A 8 -10.56 -95.82 -5.20
N ARG A 9 -10.67 -95.40 -3.93
CA ARG A 9 -11.97 -95.09 -3.27
C ARG A 9 -11.84 -94.07 -2.12
N THR A 10 -11.20 -92.93 -2.32
CA THR A 10 -11.28 -91.80 -1.35
C THR A 10 -11.23 -90.39 -1.97
N PHE A 11 -11.09 -90.25 -3.30
CA PHE A 11 -10.82 -88.93 -3.90
C PHE A 11 -12.06 -88.15 -4.40
N PHE A 12 -13.25 -88.74 -4.45
CA PHE A 12 -14.46 -88.06 -4.96
C PHE A 12 -15.40 -87.49 -3.89
N SER A 13 -15.17 -87.73 -2.59
CA SER A 13 -16.01 -87.19 -1.52
C SER A 13 -15.49 -85.89 -0.88
N GLY A 14 -14.23 -85.51 -1.12
CA GLY A 14 -13.64 -84.29 -0.56
C GLY A 14 -14.00 -83.00 -1.31
N LEU A 15 -14.28 -83.08 -2.62
CA LEU A 15 -14.53 -81.89 -3.46
C LEU A 15 -15.97 -81.37 -3.33
N VAL A 16 -16.94 -82.22 -2.98
CA VAL A 16 -18.35 -81.82 -2.81
C VAL A 16 -18.61 -81.17 -1.43
N LEU A 17 -17.86 -81.57 -0.40
CA LEU A 17 -17.99 -80.98 0.95
C LEU A 17 -17.35 -79.58 1.07
N LEU A 18 -16.30 -79.29 0.31
CA LEU A 18 -15.68 -77.95 0.29
C LEU A 18 -16.51 -76.91 -0.47
N LEU A 19 -17.24 -77.31 -1.52
CA LEU A 19 -18.16 -76.43 -2.25
C LEU A 19 -19.48 -76.20 -1.51
N GLY A 20 -19.96 -77.17 -0.71
CA GLY A 20 -21.16 -77.01 0.13
C GLY A 20 -20.97 -76.06 1.31
N CYS A 21 -19.81 -76.06 1.96
CA CYS A 21 -19.53 -75.18 3.10
C CYS A 21 -19.31 -73.71 2.70
N LEU A 22 -18.83 -73.44 1.48
CA LEU A 22 -18.69 -72.07 0.97
C LEU A 22 -20.06 -71.45 0.58
N LEU A 23 -21.02 -72.25 0.11
CA LEU A 23 -22.39 -71.77 -0.15
C LEU A 23 -23.20 -71.58 1.14
N ALA A 24 -22.99 -72.41 2.16
CA ALA A 24 -23.64 -72.25 3.46
C ALA A 24 -23.15 -71.01 4.24
N TRP A 25 -21.89 -70.59 4.01
CA TRP A 25 -21.35 -69.37 4.64
C TRP A 25 -21.83 -68.08 3.96
N GLN A 26 -22.24 -68.13 2.68
CA GLN A 26 -22.87 -66.99 2.01
C GLN A 26 -24.36 -66.82 2.36
N LEU A 27 -25.03 -67.85 2.87
CA LEU A 27 -26.47 -67.81 3.24
C LEU A 27 -26.72 -67.59 4.75
N ALA A 28 -25.66 -67.47 5.55
CA ALA A 28 -25.75 -67.28 7.01
C ALA A 28 -25.20 -65.92 7.49
N CYS A 29 -24.99 -64.96 6.59
CA CYS A 29 -24.86 -63.56 7.00
C CYS A 29 -26.26 -62.98 7.18
N PRO A 30 -26.57 -62.35 8.33
CA PRO A 30 -27.79 -61.58 8.43
C PRO A 30 -27.70 -60.46 7.39
N GLU A 31 -28.72 -60.35 6.53
CA GLU A 31 -29.05 -59.09 5.90
C GLU A 31 -29.44 -58.13 7.04
N THR A 32 -28.44 -57.60 7.74
CA THR A 32 -28.59 -56.29 8.35
C THR A 32 -28.74 -55.35 7.17
N GLY A 33 -30.00 -55.13 6.80
CA GLY A 33 -30.38 -54.11 5.85
C GLY A 33 -29.58 -52.88 6.20
N GLN A 34 -28.70 -52.48 5.29
CA GLN A 34 -28.35 -51.08 5.17
C GLN A 34 -29.66 -50.40 4.82
N ALA A 35 -30.44 -50.07 5.85
CA ALA A 35 -31.35 -48.96 5.78
C ALA A 35 -30.49 -47.82 5.24
N ALA A 36 -30.72 -47.46 3.98
CA ALA A 36 -30.16 -46.26 3.41
C ALA A 36 -30.45 -45.17 4.45
N ARG A 37 -29.40 -44.69 5.13
CA ARG A 37 -29.54 -43.63 6.12
C ARG A 37 -30.05 -42.43 5.34
N SER A 38 -31.36 -42.22 5.30
CA SER A 38 -31.91 -40.99 4.78
C SER A 38 -31.59 -39.92 5.82
N PHE A 39 -30.54 -39.15 5.57
CA PHE A 39 -30.32 -37.93 6.31
C PHE A 39 -31.49 -37.00 6.00
N LYS A 40 -32.51 -36.97 6.87
CA LYS A 40 -33.52 -35.92 6.82
C LYS A 40 -32.77 -34.62 7.06
N LYS A 41 -32.72 -33.76 6.04
CA LYS A 41 -32.04 -32.48 6.12
C LYS A 41 -32.70 -31.69 7.26
N LYS A 42 -31.91 -31.27 8.24
CA LYS A 42 -32.36 -30.35 9.29
C LYS A 42 -32.71 -29.02 8.63
N GLU A 43 -33.81 -28.41 9.06
CA GLU A 43 -34.15 -27.05 8.65
C GLU A 43 -33.19 -26.05 9.28
N CYS A 44 -33.09 -24.85 8.72
CA CYS A 44 -32.14 -23.84 9.20
C CYS A 44 -32.34 -23.55 10.70
N ALA A 45 -33.60 -23.43 11.15
CA ALA A 45 -33.92 -23.17 12.55
C ALA A 45 -33.48 -24.29 13.52
N ASP A 46 -33.44 -25.55 13.08
CA ASP A 46 -33.01 -26.71 13.89
C ASP A 46 -31.51 -26.70 14.24
N CYS A 47 -30.74 -25.85 13.56
CA CYS A 47 -29.31 -25.64 13.79
C CYS A 47 -28.99 -24.22 14.28
N HIS A 48 -29.97 -23.31 14.27
CA HIS A 48 -29.86 -21.91 14.69
C HIS A 48 -30.86 -21.61 15.82
N ASP A 49 -30.79 -22.39 16.90
CA ASP A 49 -31.71 -22.30 18.04
C ASP A 49 -31.73 -20.90 18.68
N ASP A 50 -30.60 -20.20 18.70
CA ASP A 50 -30.51 -18.86 19.28
C ASP A 50 -31.25 -17.82 18.42
N PHE A 51 -31.18 -17.94 17.10
CA PHE A 51 -32.00 -17.14 16.18
C PHE A 51 -33.49 -17.42 16.42
N ALA A 52 -33.85 -18.70 16.53
CA ALA A 52 -35.24 -19.11 16.72
C ALA A 52 -35.82 -18.53 18.02
N LYS A 53 -35.07 -18.60 19.13
CA LYS A 53 -35.46 -18.01 20.42
C LYS A 53 -35.61 -16.50 20.35
N GLN A 54 -34.75 -15.83 19.59
CA GLN A 54 -34.73 -14.38 19.51
C GLN A 54 -35.86 -13.82 18.63
N TYR A 55 -36.06 -14.35 17.43
CA TYR A 55 -36.88 -13.68 16.42
C TYR A 55 -38.25 -14.33 16.17
N LEU A 56 -38.39 -15.66 16.33
CA LEU A 56 -39.66 -16.35 16.03
C LEU A 56 -40.78 -16.06 17.04
N GLY A 57 -40.43 -15.48 18.20
CA GLY A 57 -41.39 -15.04 19.21
C GLY A 57 -41.81 -13.57 19.11
N MET A 58 -41.16 -12.78 18.24
CA MET A 58 -41.44 -11.34 18.13
C MET A 58 -42.77 -11.07 17.43
N LYS A 59 -43.38 -9.92 17.77
CA LYS A 59 -44.73 -9.54 17.30
C LYS A 59 -44.85 -9.39 15.79
N ASN A 60 -43.85 -8.78 15.14
CA ASN A 60 -43.85 -8.57 13.69
C ASN A 60 -42.68 -9.35 13.10
N GLN A 61 -42.97 -10.35 12.27
CA GLN A 61 -41.96 -11.15 11.59
C GLN A 61 -41.94 -10.79 10.11
N HIS A 62 -40.74 -10.77 9.54
CA HIS A 62 -40.61 -10.61 8.10
C HIS A 62 -41.21 -11.85 7.41
N PRO A 63 -42.03 -11.71 6.36
CA PRO A 63 -42.68 -12.84 5.69
C PRO A 63 -41.71 -13.95 5.25
N GLY A 64 -40.50 -13.58 4.80
CA GLY A 64 -39.46 -14.56 4.45
C GLY A 64 -38.97 -15.42 5.63
N VAL A 65 -38.97 -14.88 6.86
CA VAL A 65 -38.65 -15.63 8.09
C VAL A 65 -39.84 -16.43 8.55
N GLN A 66 -41.04 -15.84 8.54
CA GLN A 66 -42.29 -16.51 8.91
C GLN A 66 -42.56 -17.75 8.04
N ASP A 67 -42.27 -17.66 6.73
CA ASP A 67 -42.43 -18.75 5.77
C ASP A 67 -41.27 -19.76 5.80
N GLY A 68 -40.24 -19.56 6.63
CA GLY A 68 -39.04 -20.41 6.68
C GLY A 68 -38.14 -20.35 5.42
N LYS A 69 -38.29 -19.31 4.59
CA LYS A 69 -37.53 -19.11 3.35
C LYS A 69 -36.17 -18.47 3.58
N CYS A 70 -35.38 -19.03 4.50
CA CYS A 70 -34.08 -18.46 4.88
C CYS A 70 -33.10 -18.35 3.70
N LEU A 71 -33.22 -19.27 2.72
CA LEU A 71 -32.34 -19.32 1.55
C LEU A 71 -32.63 -18.25 0.49
N ASP A 72 -33.74 -17.49 0.63
CA ASP A 72 -34.00 -16.34 -0.23
C ASP A 72 -33.05 -15.18 0.09
N CYS A 73 -32.48 -15.17 1.30
CA CYS A 73 -31.55 -14.13 1.74
C CYS A 73 -30.15 -14.68 2.09
N HIS A 74 -30.07 -15.91 2.60
CA HIS A 74 -28.83 -16.51 3.07
C HIS A 74 -28.35 -17.65 2.16
N LEU A 75 -27.04 -17.76 1.98
CA LEU A 75 -26.43 -18.93 1.38
C LEU A 75 -26.16 -19.98 2.47
N SER A 76 -26.37 -21.25 2.12
CA SER A 76 -26.08 -22.37 3.02
C SER A 76 -24.56 -22.50 3.24
N HIS A 77 -24.11 -22.53 4.51
CA HIS A 77 -22.67 -22.51 4.84
C HIS A 77 -22.06 -23.84 5.31
N GLY A 78 -22.80 -24.96 5.29
CA GLY A 78 -22.23 -26.27 5.69
C GLY A 78 -21.59 -26.24 7.09
N ILE A 79 -20.42 -26.87 7.24
CA ILE A 79 -19.68 -27.02 8.51
C ILE A 79 -18.97 -25.72 8.95
N VAL A 80 -18.62 -24.85 8.01
CA VAL A 80 -17.90 -23.60 8.30
C VAL A 80 -18.93 -22.48 8.44
N GLY A 81 -19.31 -22.16 9.68
CA GLY A 81 -20.35 -21.19 10.02
C GLY A 81 -19.99 -19.73 9.69
N LYS A 82 -19.91 -19.39 8.41
CA LYS A 82 -19.79 -18.00 7.96
C LYS A 82 -21.15 -17.50 7.47
N LEU A 83 -21.57 -16.34 7.97
CA LEU A 83 -22.77 -15.66 7.46
C LEU A 83 -22.50 -15.22 6.01
N LEU A 84 -23.28 -15.78 5.08
CA LEU A 84 -23.19 -15.48 3.66
C LEU A 84 -24.57 -15.04 3.18
N LEU A 85 -24.63 -13.87 2.57
CA LEU A 85 -25.83 -13.36 1.91
C LEU A 85 -25.78 -13.71 0.43
N VAL A 86 -26.95 -13.92 -0.18
CA VAL A 86 -27.08 -14.16 -1.62
C VAL A 86 -26.76 -12.92 -2.45
N GLU A 87 -26.94 -11.74 -1.87
CA GLU A 87 -26.65 -10.43 -2.45
C GLU A 87 -26.19 -9.48 -1.34
N GLU A 88 -25.40 -8.46 -1.70
CA GLU A 88 -24.84 -7.49 -0.76
C GLU A 88 -25.73 -6.24 -0.59
N GLY A 89 -25.81 -5.74 0.64
CA GLY A 89 -26.54 -4.51 0.99
C GLY A 89 -28.02 -4.53 0.60
N ASN A 90 -28.56 -3.38 0.19
CA ASN A 90 -29.97 -3.24 -0.17
C ASN A 90 -30.40 -4.05 -1.40
N ARG A 91 -29.46 -4.49 -2.26
CA ARG A 91 -29.77 -5.31 -3.45
C ARG A 91 -30.44 -6.62 -3.06
N LEU A 92 -30.12 -7.13 -1.87
CA LEU A 92 -30.79 -8.26 -1.24
C LEU A 92 -32.30 -8.03 -1.09
N CYS A 93 -32.68 -6.86 -0.55
CA CYS A 93 -34.07 -6.49 -0.34
C CYS A 93 -34.80 -6.29 -1.68
N PHE A 94 -34.12 -5.75 -2.69
CA PHE A 94 -34.72 -5.45 -4.00
C PHE A 94 -35.02 -6.68 -4.86
N ARG A 95 -34.61 -7.87 -4.43
CA ARG A 95 -35.09 -9.13 -5.01
C ARG A 95 -36.61 -9.31 -4.85
N CYS A 96 -37.19 -8.69 -3.82
CA CYS A 96 -38.61 -8.79 -3.50
C CYS A 96 -39.31 -7.42 -3.37
N HIS A 97 -38.59 -6.35 -3.00
CA HIS A 97 -39.14 -4.99 -2.88
C HIS A 97 -38.75 -4.13 -4.08
N LYS A 98 -39.67 -3.34 -4.63
CA LYS A 98 -39.33 -2.48 -5.77
C LYS A 98 -38.66 -1.20 -5.29
N GLU A 99 -37.56 -0.81 -5.92
CA GLU A 99 -36.85 0.43 -5.60
C GLU A 99 -37.74 1.68 -5.72
N THR A 100 -38.70 1.65 -6.66
CA THR A 100 -39.70 2.71 -6.86
C THR A 100 -40.62 2.91 -5.67
N ASP A 101 -40.84 1.88 -4.84
CA ASP A 101 -41.72 1.98 -3.67
C ASP A 101 -41.12 2.90 -2.60
N PHE A 102 -39.81 3.17 -2.69
CA PHE A 102 -39.07 4.06 -1.78
C PHE A 102 -38.57 5.34 -2.47
N ASN A 103 -38.99 5.60 -3.71
CA ASN A 103 -38.58 6.76 -4.52
C ASN A 103 -37.05 6.88 -4.71
N LEU A 104 -36.32 5.75 -4.75
CA LEU A 104 -34.86 5.75 -4.92
C LEU A 104 -34.40 6.20 -6.32
N ASP A 105 -35.33 6.32 -7.27
CA ASP A 105 -35.10 6.92 -8.58
C ASP A 105 -34.92 8.44 -8.51
N LYS A 106 -35.30 9.08 -7.40
CA LYS A 106 -35.17 10.52 -7.21
C LYS A 106 -33.75 10.90 -6.78
N LYS A 107 -33.19 11.89 -7.46
CA LYS A 107 -31.83 12.41 -7.17
C LYS A 107 -31.75 13.23 -5.88
N THR A 108 -32.88 13.77 -5.41
CA THR A 108 -32.98 14.66 -4.25
C THR A 108 -34.21 14.30 -3.43
N GLY A 109 -34.20 14.63 -2.14
CA GLY A 109 -35.34 14.37 -1.25
C GLY A 109 -35.42 12.94 -0.72
N VAL A 110 -34.50 12.06 -1.10
CA VAL A 110 -34.31 10.72 -0.50
C VAL A 110 -33.35 10.84 0.67
N HIS A 111 -33.66 10.17 1.79
CA HIS A 111 -32.78 10.15 2.94
C HIS A 111 -31.42 9.49 2.61
N THR A 112 -30.31 10.14 2.98
CA THR A 112 -28.95 9.71 2.60
C THR A 112 -28.61 8.28 3.04
N ALA A 113 -29.15 7.80 4.17
CA ALA A 113 -28.91 6.42 4.60
C ALA A 113 -29.50 5.38 3.63
N LEU A 114 -30.62 5.71 2.96
CA LEU A 114 -31.23 4.85 1.96
C LEU A 114 -30.39 4.82 0.67
N LEU A 115 -29.91 5.99 0.22
CA LEU A 115 -29.02 6.10 -0.95
C LEU A 115 -27.72 5.33 -0.76
N ARG A 116 -27.21 5.23 0.48
CA ARG A 116 -26.00 4.47 0.82
C ARG A 116 -26.21 2.97 1.00
N GLY A 117 -27.41 2.46 0.74
CA GLY A 117 -27.65 1.01 0.73
C GLY A 117 -27.81 0.38 2.12
N LYS A 118 -28.29 1.12 3.12
CA LYS A 118 -28.33 0.68 4.54
C LYS A 118 -29.75 0.63 5.14
N CYS A 119 -30.68 -0.12 4.55
CA CYS A 119 -32.02 -0.31 5.11
C CYS A 119 -31.99 -0.93 6.52
N THR A 120 -31.03 -1.83 6.77
CA THR A 120 -30.89 -2.57 8.03
C THR A 120 -30.43 -1.72 9.22
N SER A 121 -30.03 -0.47 8.99
CA SER A 121 -29.70 0.47 10.07
C SER A 121 -30.93 0.96 10.82
N CYS A 122 -32.10 0.93 10.19
CA CYS A 122 -33.37 1.34 10.78
C CYS A 122 -34.36 0.18 10.89
N HIS A 123 -34.26 -0.81 10.00
CA HIS A 123 -35.16 -1.97 9.96
C HIS A 123 -34.44 -3.25 10.36
N ASN A 124 -35.13 -4.12 11.08
CA ASN A 124 -34.69 -5.49 11.30
C ASN A 124 -35.26 -6.39 10.19
N PRO A 125 -34.43 -6.99 9.32
CA PRO A 125 -34.90 -7.81 8.21
C PRO A 125 -35.47 -9.17 8.64
N HIS A 126 -35.35 -9.54 9.92
CA HIS A 126 -35.85 -10.81 10.45
C HIS A 126 -37.19 -10.65 11.18
N ALA A 127 -37.19 -9.90 12.28
CA ALA A 127 -38.38 -9.63 13.08
C ALA A 127 -38.13 -8.44 14.03
N SER A 128 -39.21 -7.79 14.49
CA SER A 128 -39.17 -6.79 15.54
C SER A 128 -40.52 -6.68 16.26
N ASP A 129 -40.50 -6.26 17.53
CA ASP A 129 -41.72 -5.89 18.25
C ASP A 129 -42.29 -4.54 17.80
N SER A 130 -41.44 -3.68 17.22
CA SER A 130 -41.86 -2.42 16.62
C SER A 130 -42.57 -2.62 15.28
N ALA A 131 -43.59 -1.79 15.02
CA ALA A 131 -44.31 -1.80 13.75
C ALA A 131 -43.38 -1.54 12.55
N ASN A 132 -43.72 -2.10 11.38
CA ASN A 132 -42.93 -1.99 10.14
C ASN A 132 -41.49 -2.50 10.28
N LEU A 133 -41.27 -3.45 11.20
CA LEU A 133 -39.98 -4.08 11.44
C LEU A 133 -38.87 -3.06 11.80
N LEU A 134 -39.20 -1.95 12.47
CA LEU A 134 -38.18 -1.01 12.94
C LEU A 134 -37.27 -1.67 13.98
N ALA A 135 -35.98 -1.37 13.98
CA ALA A 135 -35.03 -1.96 14.90
C ALA A 135 -35.24 -1.53 16.37
N ALA A 136 -35.93 -0.41 16.59
CA ALA A 136 -36.32 0.10 17.90
C ALA A 136 -37.60 0.95 17.79
N GLU A 137 -38.23 1.24 18.92
CA GLU A 137 -39.47 2.04 19.00
C GLU A 137 -39.20 3.55 18.93
N GLY A 138 -40.19 4.30 18.42
CA GLY A 138 -40.17 5.76 18.42
C GLY A 138 -39.03 6.37 17.59
N SER A 139 -38.32 7.34 18.17
CA SER A 139 -37.22 8.07 17.52
C SER A 139 -35.84 7.42 17.72
N GLU A 140 -35.74 6.36 18.52
CA GLU A 140 -34.46 5.68 18.80
C GLU A 140 -33.69 5.27 17.53
N PRO A 141 -34.31 4.71 16.48
CA PRO A 141 -33.58 4.36 15.26
C PRO A 141 -32.90 5.55 14.57
N CYS A 142 -33.41 6.77 14.74
CA CYS A 142 -32.80 7.98 14.17
C CYS A 142 -31.47 8.30 14.86
N PHE A 143 -31.37 8.04 16.16
CA PHE A 143 -30.17 8.36 16.94
C PHE A 143 -29.00 7.40 16.70
N ASN A 144 -29.20 6.33 15.93
CA ASN A 144 -28.11 5.50 15.40
C ASN A 144 -27.15 6.31 14.50
N CYS A 145 -27.61 7.42 13.93
CA CYS A 145 -26.82 8.29 13.06
C CYS A 145 -26.88 9.77 13.46
N HIS A 146 -27.94 10.20 14.16
CA HIS A 146 -28.10 11.58 14.62
C HIS A 146 -27.72 11.71 16.10
N GLU A 147 -26.87 12.68 16.43
CA GLU A 147 -26.45 12.91 17.82
C GLU A 147 -27.63 13.37 18.68
N GLN A 148 -28.08 12.52 19.60
CA GLN A 148 -29.26 12.74 20.43
C GLN A 148 -29.22 14.05 21.23
N GLU A 149 -28.05 14.42 21.76
CA GLU A 149 -27.83 15.63 22.56
C GLU A 149 -28.23 16.92 21.82
N LYS A 150 -28.11 16.95 20.48
CA LYS A 150 -28.50 18.11 19.66
C LYS A 150 -30.02 18.34 19.61
N PHE A 151 -30.82 17.33 19.96
CA PHE A 151 -32.28 17.37 19.94
C PHE A 151 -32.91 17.37 21.35
N LYS A 152 -32.10 17.20 22.39
CA LYS A 152 -32.51 17.14 23.80
C LYS A 152 -31.80 18.20 24.64
N LYS A 153 -31.64 19.41 24.10
CA LYS A 153 -31.16 20.58 24.86
C LYS A 153 -32.17 21.00 25.94
N LYS A 154 -31.83 22.03 26.72
CA LYS A 154 -32.63 22.50 27.87
C LYS A 154 -34.11 22.73 27.57
N VAL A 155 -34.43 23.30 26.40
CA VAL A 155 -35.80 23.54 25.93
C VAL A 155 -36.01 22.72 24.68
N VAL A 156 -36.83 21.67 24.77
CA VAL A 156 -37.21 20.83 23.62
C VAL A 156 -38.54 21.33 23.06
N HIS A 157 -38.68 21.31 21.74
CA HIS A 157 -39.92 21.65 21.09
C HIS A 157 -40.99 20.59 21.41
N GLY A 158 -42.07 20.98 22.11
CA GLY A 158 -43.04 20.04 22.69
C GLY A 158 -43.64 19.02 21.71
N ILE A 159 -43.79 19.37 20.43
CA ILE A 159 -44.30 18.43 19.41
C ILE A 159 -43.38 17.21 19.21
N ILE A 160 -42.07 17.34 19.46
CA ILE A 160 -41.11 16.24 19.36
C ILE A 160 -41.29 15.28 20.53
N GLU A 161 -41.58 15.79 21.72
CA GLU A 161 -41.85 14.94 22.89
C GLU A 161 -43.19 14.20 22.71
N GLU A 162 -44.20 14.85 22.11
CA GLU A 162 -45.53 14.26 21.92
C GLU A 162 -45.60 13.28 20.75
N LYS A 163 -45.01 13.62 19.60
CA LYS A 163 -45.21 12.90 18.33
C LYS A 163 -43.91 12.43 17.66
N GLY A 164 -42.76 12.74 18.24
CA GLY A 164 -41.45 12.37 17.71
C GLY A 164 -41.07 13.10 16.43
N CYS A 165 -39.93 12.73 15.85
CA CYS A 165 -39.37 13.37 14.65
C CYS A 165 -40.31 13.28 13.44
N ARG A 166 -41.15 12.24 13.38
CA ARG A 166 -42.10 11.97 12.30
C ARG A 166 -43.29 12.94 12.28
N ALA A 167 -43.43 13.80 13.28
CA ALA A 167 -44.39 14.90 13.23
C ALA A 167 -44.08 15.88 12.08
N CYS A 168 -42.78 16.06 11.80
CA CYS A 168 -42.29 17.02 10.82
C CYS A 168 -41.56 16.33 9.65
N HIS A 169 -40.90 15.19 9.90
CA HIS A 169 -40.04 14.53 8.90
C HIS A 169 -40.66 13.26 8.30
N GLN A 170 -40.34 13.01 7.03
CA GLN A 170 -40.64 11.80 6.28
C GLN A 170 -39.36 10.95 6.13
N PRO A 171 -39.18 9.86 6.89
CA PRO A 171 -37.89 9.17 7.02
C PRO A 171 -37.28 8.57 5.74
N HIS A 172 -38.09 8.36 4.69
CA HIS A 172 -37.63 7.78 3.43
C HIS A 172 -37.47 8.83 2.33
N TYR A 173 -38.53 9.61 2.10
CA TYR A 173 -38.61 10.56 1.00
C TYR A 173 -39.52 11.74 1.31
N SER A 174 -39.12 12.94 0.88
CA SER A 174 -40.01 14.10 0.71
C SER A 174 -39.57 14.95 -0.47
N ASP A 175 -40.52 15.63 -1.10
CA ASP A 175 -40.27 16.69 -2.09
C ASP A 175 -39.67 17.97 -1.47
N GLN A 176 -39.62 18.05 -0.13
CA GLN A 176 -39.09 19.20 0.59
C GLN A 176 -37.68 18.94 1.12
N PRO A 177 -36.83 19.98 1.25
CA PRO A 177 -35.52 19.88 1.87
C PRO A 177 -35.60 19.27 3.28
N ASN A 178 -34.54 18.58 3.71
CA ASN A 178 -34.43 17.97 5.04
C ASN A 178 -35.59 17.02 5.37
N LEU A 179 -36.21 16.42 4.36
CA LEU A 179 -37.30 15.46 4.50
C LEU A 179 -38.55 16.01 5.20
N LEU A 180 -38.79 17.31 5.14
CA LEU A 180 -39.97 17.89 5.79
C LEU A 180 -41.26 17.44 5.10
N GLY A 181 -42.32 17.16 5.86
CA GLY A 181 -43.61 16.71 5.30
C GLY A 181 -44.34 17.76 4.46
N MET A 182 -43.98 19.04 4.60
CA MET A 182 -44.50 20.16 3.83
C MET A 182 -43.51 21.33 3.85
N ALA A 183 -43.77 22.38 3.08
CA ALA A 183 -42.92 23.57 3.03
C ALA A 183 -42.70 24.16 4.44
N PRO A 184 -41.47 24.60 4.80
CA PRO A 184 -41.11 25.00 6.16
C PRO A 184 -42.07 26.02 6.79
N GLU A 185 -42.45 27.07 6.05
CA GLU A 185 -43.31 28.14 6.58
C GLU A 185 -44.72 27.60 6.86
N LYS A 186 -45.25 26.76 5.96
CA LYS A 186 -46.56 26.12 6.13
C LYS A 186 -46.56 25.11 7.26
N LEU A 187 -45.45 24.42 7.48
CA LEU A 187 -45.31 23.44 8.55
C LEU A 187 -45.42 24.12 9.91
N CYS A 188 -44.66 25.18 10.14
CA CYS A 188 -44.73 25.94 11.40
C CYS A 188 -46.14 26.55 11.60
N LEU A 189 -46.69 27.19 10.56
CA LEU A 189 -48.00 27.84 10.62
C LEU A 189 -49.19 26.86 10.70
N SER A 190 -48.97 25.56 10.49
CA SER A 190 -50.01 24.54 10.72
C SER A 190 -50.32 24.35 12.21
N CYS A 191 -49.39 24.74 13.09
CA CYS A 191 -49.52 24.65 14.55
C CYS A 191 -49.45 26.04 15.24
N HIS A 192 -48.77 27.02 14.64
CA HIS A 192 -48.60 28.36 15.20
C HIS A 192 -49.45 29.40 14.45
N ASP A 193 -50.41 30.03 15.14
CA ASP A 193 -51.25 31.07 14.55
C ASP A 193 -50.53 32.43 14.55
N SER A 194 -50.13 32.89 13.36
CA SER A 194 -49.48 34.20 13.17
C SER A 194 -50.42 35.41 13.37
N LYS A 195 -51.74 35.19 13.45
CA LYS A 195 -52.71 36.24 13.73
C LYS A 195 -52.97 36.42 15.21
N ASP A 196 -52.46 35.53 16.05
CA ASP A 196 -52.59 35.66 17.50
C ASP A 196 -51.89 36.94 18.00
N PRO A 197 -52.55 37.79 18.81
CA PRO A 197 -51.93 39.01 19.34
C PRO A 197 -50.70 38.74 20.21
N GLY A 198 -50.67 37.61 20.91
CA GLY A 198 -49.50 37.18 21.68
C GLY A 198 -48.32 36.85 20.77
N PHE A 199 -48.57 36.18 19.64
CA PHE A 199 -47.57 35.93 18.61
C PHE A 199 -47.00 37.24 18.05
N GLN A 200 -47.84 38.20 17.66
CA GLN A 200 -47.38 39.47 17.09
C GLN A 200 -46.51 40.26 18.06
N LYS A 201 -46.97 40.38 19.31
CA LYS A 201 -46.24 41.07 20.37
C LYS A 201 -44.89 40.40 20.68
N ALA A 202 -44.84 39.07 20.68
CA ALA A 202 -43.61 38.32 20.92
C ALA A 202 -42.54 38.56 19.83
N HIS A 203 -42.93 39.03 18.65
CA HIS A 203 -42.04 39.34 17.53
C HIS A 203 -41.91 40.86 17.27
N GLY A 204 -42.20 41.69 18.28
CA GLY A 204 -42.06 43.15 18.17
C GLY A 204 -42.98 43.78 17.11
N ASP A 205 -44.12 43.15 16.82
CA ASP A 205 -45.06 43.52 15.76
C ASP A 205 -44.51 43.47 14.32
N TYR A 206 -43.30 42.93 14.13
CA TYR A 206 -42.74 42.73 12.78
C TYR A 206 -43.44 41.58 12.04
N PRO A 207 -43.62 41.68 10.71
CA PRO A 207 -44.33 40.68 9.91
C PRO A 207 -43.49 39.43 9.61
N VAL A 208 -43.00 38.75 10.66
CA VAL A 208 -42.10 37.58 10.58
C VAL A 208 -42.76 36.33 9.98
N ALA A 209 -44.09 36.29 9.90
CA ALA A 209 -44.83 35.13 9.36
C ALA A 209 -44.55 34.87 7.87
N LYS A 210 -43.93 35.83 7.17
CA LYS A 210 -43.47 35.69 5.77
C LYS A 210 -41.99 35.30 5.65
N ALA A 211 -41.27 35.22 6.77
CA ALA A 211 -39.87 34.84 6.83
C ALA A 211 -39.72 33.37 7.25
N ALA A 212 -38.52 32.81 7.04
CA ALA A 212 -38.21 31.46 7.51
C ALA A 212 -38.04 31.46 9.03
N CYS A 213 -38.91 30.75 9.75
CA CYS A 213 -38.86 30.67 11.21
C CYS A 213 -37.53 30.12 11.74
N THR A 214 -36.89 29.25 10.95
CA THR A 214 -35.60 28.62 11.26
C THR A 214 -34.40 29.55 11.15
N THR A 215 -34.60 30.81 10.71
CA THR A 215 -33.56 31.84 10.78
C THR A 215 -33.22 32.16 12.22
N CYS A 216 -34.23 32.31 13.08
CA CYS A 216 -34.05 32.70 14.48
C CYS A 216 -34.29 31.54 15.46
N HIS A 217 -35.13 30.57 15.10
CA HIS A 217 -35.48 29.46 15.96
C HIS A 217 -34.78 28.16 15.55
N ASN A 218 -34.37 27.38 16.55
CA ASN A 218 -34.07 25.97 16.36
C ASN A 218 -35.37 25.17 16.47
N PRO A 219 -35.85 24.52 15.39
CA PRO A 219 -37.15 23.85 15.41
C PRO A 219 -37.17 22.57 16.27
N HIS A 220 -36.01 22.14 16.80
CA HIS A 220 -35.89 20.94 17.61
C HIS A 220 -35.72 21.22 19.09
N SER A 221 -34.63 21.89 19.45
CA SER A 221 -34.32 22.20 20.84
C SER A 221 -33.30 23.33 20.94
N SER A 222 -33.33 24.08 22.03
CA SER A 222 -32.34 25.12 22.33
C SER A 222 -32.06 25.23 23.81
N ASP A 223 -30.94 25.86 24.16
CA ASP A 223 -30.63 26.27 25.52
C ASP A 223 -31.37 27.56 25.92
N ASN A 224 -31.77 28.35 24.91
CA ASN A 224 -32.52 29.60 25.08
C ASN A 224 -34.03 29.36 25.08
N ALA A 225 -34.75 30.24 25.78
CA ALA A 225 -36.20 30.23 25.81
C ALA A 225 -36.80 30.42 24.40
N ASN A 226 -38.04 29.96 24.21
CA ASN A 226 -38.78 30.07 22.95
C ASN A 226 -38.03 29.47 21.74
N LEU A 227 -37.12 28.52 21.98
CA LEU A 227 -36.32 27.86 20.95
C LEU A 227 -35.44 28.80 20.11
N LEU A 228 -35.10 30.00 20.60
CA LEU A 228 -34.12 30.86 19.91
C LEU A 228 -32.77 30.15 19.81
N LYS A 229 -32.01 30.31 18.72
CA LYS A 229 -30.71 29.63 18.56
C LYS A 229 -29.71 29.97 19.68
N GLY A 230 -28.67 29.14 19.83
CA GLY A 230 -27.74 29.18 20.96
C GLY A 230 -27.02 30.52 21.15
N SER A 231 -26.53 31.14 20.08
CA SER A 231 -25.96 32.48 20.09
C SER A 231 -27.01 33.50 19.65
N LEU A 232 -27.32 34.43 20.54
CA LEU A 232 -28.36 35.44 20.35
C LEU A 232 -27.73 36.83 20.42
N HIS A 233 -28.03 37.68 19.45
CA HIS A 233 -27.61 39.07 19.47
C HIS A 233 -28.52 39.90 20.40
N ASN A 234 -27.95 40.80 21.20
CA ASN A 234 -28.70 41.57 22.22
C ASN A 234 -29.93 42.31 21.63
N PRO A 235 -29.81 43.06 20.51
CA PRO A 235 -30.97 43.64 19.84
C PRO A 235 -32.12 42.69 19.53
N VAL A 236 -31.85 41.40 19.27
CA VAL A 236 -32.90 40.40 19.08
C VAL A 236 -33.45 39.89 20.41
N ALA A 237 -32.58 39.70 21.41
CA ALA A 237 -33.00 39.31 22.76
C ALA A 237 -33.95 40.33 23.42
N GLU A 238 -33.71 41.60 23.14
CA GLU A 238 -34.43 42.74 23.73
C GLU A 238 -35.55 43.28 22.82
N ALA A 239 -35.73 42.67 21.64
CA ALA A 239 -36.70 43.08 20.61
C ALA A 239 -36.51 44.53 20.08
N GLU A 240 -35.27 45.00 20.06
CA GLU A 240 -34.85 46.32 19.55
C GLU A 240 -34.55 46.26 18.05
N CYS A 241 -35.54 45.82 17.26
CA CYS A 241 -35.35 45.65 15.82
C CYS A 241 -35.13 46.98 15.09
N ASP A 242 -35.67 48.08 15.61
CA ASP A 242 -35.58 49.43 15.06
C ASP A 242 -34.18 50.05 15.16
N ALA A 243 -33.28 49.46 15.96
CA ALA A 243 -31.87 49.81 15.99
C ALA A 243 -31.20 49.58 14.62
N CYS A 244 -31.62 48.56 13.88
CA CYS A 244 -31.05 48.18 12.58
C CYS A 244 -32.05 48.28 11.43
N HIS A 245 -33.33 48.01 11.70
CA HIS A 245 -34.39 47.95 10.71
C HIS A 245 -35.30 49.18 10.77
N ASN A 246 -36.09 49.39 9.73
CA ASN A 246 -37.18 50.37 9.76
C ASN A 246 -38.25 49.96 10.77
N ALA A 247 -39.10 50.90 11.18
CA ALA A 247 -40.22 50.60 12.08
C ALA A 247 -41.16 49.51 11.53
N ALA A 248 -41.75 48.70 12.42
CA ALA A 248 -42.67 47.62 12.07
C ALA A 248 -43.85 48.06 11.18
N SER A 249 -44.30 49.32 11.34
CA SER A 249 -45.40 49.92 10.58
C SER A 249 -44.99 50.54 9.23
N ALA A 250 -43.69 50.55 8.91
CA ALA A 250 -43.18 51.10 7.66
C ALA A 250 -43.61 50.24 6.46
N LYS A 251 -43.48 50.79 5.25
CA LYS A 251 -43.74 50.05 4.00
C LYS A 251 -42.80 48.85 3.84
N GLU A 252 -41.54 49.02 4.27
CA GLU A 252 -40.49 48.00 4.23
C GLU A 252 -39.90 47.80 5.65
N PRO A 253 -40.61 47.12 6.56
CA PRO A 253 -40.19 46.98 7.96
C PRO A 253 -38.81 46.35 8.12
N PHE A 254 -38.47 45.33 7.32
CA PHE A 254 -37.15 44.68 7.39
C PHE A 254 -36.05 45.39 6.59
N GLY A 255 -36.34 46.53 5.95
CA GLY A 255 -35.30 47.36 5.33
C GLY A 255 -34.33 47.89 6.38
N LEU A 256 -33.04 47.94 6.06
CA LEU A 256 -32.03 48.53 6.94
C LEU A 256 -32.17 50.06 6.97
N ASN A 257 -31.96 50.66 8.14
CA ASN A 257 -32.04 52.11 8.33
C ASN A 257 -30.75 52.85 7.90
N ALA A 258 -29.64 52.14 7.77
CA ALA A 258 -28.34 52.64 7.32
C ALA A 258 -27.51 51.54 6.61
N ALA A 259 -26.29 51.86 6.17
CA ALA A 259 -25.39 50.88 5.57
C ALA A 259 -24.89 49.87 6.61
N VAL A 260 -24.73 48.60 6.22
CA VAL A 260 -24.34 47.49 7.13
C VAL A 260 -23.12 47.83 7.99
N GLY A 261 -22.03 48.28 7.36
CA GLY A 261 -20.79 48.61 8.08
C GLY A 261 -20.98 49.76 9.08
N GLU A 262 -21.83 50.74 8.78
CA GLU A 262 -22.13 51.86 9.68
C GLU A 262 -22.95 51.40 10.89
N ILE A 263 -23.97 50.56 10.68
CA ILE A 263 -24.79 49.99 11.76
C ILE A 263 -23.90 49.18 12.71
N CYS A 264 -23.11 48.24 12.17
CA CYS A 264 -22.28 47.37 12.99
C CYS A 264 -21.20 48.16 13.74
N LEU A 265 -20.50 49.08 13.07
CA LEU A 265 -19.44 49.87 13.69
C LEU A 265 -19.94 50.98 14.62
N GLY A 266 -21.24 51.32 14.57
CA GLY A 266 -21.87 52.21 15.54
C GLY A 266 -21.87 51.64 16.97
N CYS A 267 -21.83 50.31 17.11
CA CYS A 267 -21.79 49.62 18.39
C CYS A 267 -20.52 48.77 18.60
N HIS A 268 -19.94 48.21 17.53
CA HIS A 268 -18.75 47.37 17.58
C HIS A 268 -17.49 48.16 17.26
N GLU A 269 -16.68 48.43 18.28
CA GLU A 269 -15.44 49.19 18.12
C GLU A 269 -14.39 48.41 17.32
N SER A 270 -13.98 48.97 16.17
CA SER A 270 -12.97 48.38 15.28
C SER A 270 -11.66 48.02 15.98
N ALA A 271 -11.16 48.88 16.88
CA ALA A 271 -9.92 48.65 17.61
C ALA A 271 -9.99 47.43 18.53
N ALA A 272 -11.15 47.19 19.15
CA ALA A 272 -11.40 46.03 20.01
C ALA A 272 -11.49 44.71 19.22
N MET A 273 -11.80 44.76 17.92
CA MET A 273 -11.97 43.58 17.06
C MET A 273 -10.76 43.23 16.18
N GLN A 274 -9.85 44.19 15.93
CA GLN A 274 -8.77 44.07 14.94
C GLN A 274 -7.37 43.95 15.55
N GLY A 275 -7.11 44.69 16.64
CA GLY A 275 -5.76 45.21 16.88
C GLY A 275 -5.26 46.10 15.72
N ASP A 276 -4.21 46.88 15.91
CA ASP A 276 -3.72 47.84 14.89
C ASP A 276 -2.89 47.19 13.77
N ALA A 277 -3.29 45.99 13.32
CA ALA A 277 -2.46 45.17 12.45
C ALA A 277 -2.50 45.63 10.97
N ALA A 278 -1.35 45.49 10.29
CA ALA A 278 -1.12 46.07 8.96
C ALA A 278 -1.90 45.40 7.82
N VAL A 279 -2.15 44.09 7.91
CA VAL A 279 -2.87 43.34 6.89
C VAL A 279 -4.31 43.14 7.32
N LYS A 280 -5.25 43.69 6.56
CA LYS A 280 -6.69 43.52 6.78
C LYS A 280 -7.24 42.47 5.82
N HIS A 281 -8.10 41.60 6.33
CA HIS A 281 -8.84 40.65 5.51
C HIS A 281 -9.82 41.41 4.60
N GLU A 282 -9.92 41.02 3.33
CA GLU A 282 -10.66 41.81 2.33
C GLU A 282 -12.16 41.99 2.67
N PRO A 283 -12.93 40.94 3.02
CA PRO A 283 -14.35 41.09 3.38
C PRO A 283 -14.52 42.03 4.58
N TYR A 284 -13.58 41.97 5.53
CA TYR A 284 -13.59 42.86 6.68
C TYR A 284 -13.32 44.32 6.28
N ARG A 285 -12.31 44.55 5.44
CA ARG A 285 -11.97 45.88 4.91
C ARG A 285 -13.13 46.51 4.13
N ALA A 286 -13.87 45.69 3.38
CA ALA A 286 -15.03 46.12 2.59
C ALA A 286 -16.31 46.34 3.43
N GLY A 287 -16.30 46.01 4.72
CA GLY A 287 -17.49 46.12 5.59
C GLY A 287 -18.53 45.02 5.35
N GLU A 288 -18.12 43.89 4.78
CA GLU A 288 -18.96 42.74 4.47
C GLU A 288 -19.14 41.81 5.69
N CYS A 289 -19.51 42.38 6.84
CA CYS A 289 -19.63 41.65 8.11
C CYS A 289 -20.59 40.45 8.00
N LEU A 290 -21.63 40.59 7.17
CA LEU A 290 -22.67 39.58 6.95
C LEU A 290 -22.20 38.40 6.10
N SER A 291 -21.00 38.44 5.53
CA SER A 291 -20.42 37.26 4.85
C SER A 291 -20.04 36.19 5.87
N CYS A 292 -19.70 36.59 7.10
CA CYS A 292 -19.28 35.68 8.16
C CYS A 292 -20.23 35.64 9.36
N HIS A 293 -20.91 36.77 9.67
CA HIS A 293 -21.78 36.88 10.84
C HIS A 293 -23.27 36.92 10.48
N ASP A 294 -24.10 36.35 11.35
CA ASP A 294 -25.55 36.51 11.38
C ASP A 294 -25.92 37.44 12.54
N PRO A 295 -26.22 38.72 12.29
CA PRO A 295 -26.45 39.71 13.33
C PRO A 295 -27.73 39.47 14.12
N HIS A 296 -28.55 38.48 13.75
CA HIS A 296 -29.74 38.12 14.48
C HIS A 296 -29.43 37.00 15.48
N THR A 297 -29.13 35.80 14.96
CA THR A 297 -28.88 34.61 15.79
C THR A 297 -28.03 33.58 15.03
N SER A 298 -27.28 32.75 15.75
CA SER A 298 -26.62 31.58 15.17
C SER A 298 -26.59 30.39 16.14
N GLU A 299 -26.41 29.18 15.61
CA GLU A 299 -26.01 28.03 16.43
C GLU A 299 -24.55 28.14 16.88
N GLN A 300 -23.75 28.96 16.20
CA GLN A 300 -22.31 29.07 16.43
C GLN A 300 -21.97 30.26 17.35
N PRO A 301 -20.91 30.14 18.17
CA PRO A 301 -20.44 31.25 19.00
C PRO A 301 -20.15 32.50 18.18
N THR A 302 -20.26 33.68 18.81
CA THR A 302 -19.99 34.98 18.16
C THR A 302 -20.78 35.20 16.86
N LEU A 303 -21.96 34.57 16.77
CA LEU A 303 -22.90 34.76 15.67
C LEU A 303 -22.34 34.37 14.29
N LEU A 304 -21.48 33.35 14.21
CA LEU A 304 -20.91 32.94 12.93
C LEU A 304 -21.93 32.19 12.06
N ARG A 305 -21.93 32.41 10.74
CA ARG A 305 -22.83 31.73 9.78
C ARG A 305 -22.47 30.27 9.52
N GLY A 306 -21.22 29.90 9.77
CA GLY A 306 -20.67 28.57 9.55
C GLY A 306 -19.89 28.12 10.77
N ASP A 307 -19.75 26.80 10.92
CA ASP A 307 -18.99 26.19 12.00
C ASP A 307 -17.50 26.09 11.63
N GLY A 308 -16.62 26.34 12.60
CA GLY A 308 -15.17 26.20 12.48
C GLY A 308 -14.59 26.60 11.11
N ASN A 309 -13.91 25.66 10.46
CA ASN A 309 -13.24 25.87 9.17
C ASN A 309 -14.22 25.99 7.99
N ASP A 310 -15.42 25.41 8.10
CA ASP A 310 -16.41 25.45 7.01
C ASP A 310 -16.82 26.88 6.69
N LEU A 311 -16.80 27.76 7.70
CA LEU A 311 -16.98 29.19 7.50
C LEU A 311 -15.98 29.76 6.47
N CYS A 312 -14.70 29.41 6.62
CA CYS A 312 -13.62 29.88 5.76
C CYS A 312 -13.69 29.25 4.37
N PHE A 313 -14.06 27.96 4.29
CA PHE A 313 -14.13 27.21 3.03
C PHE A 313 -15.22 27.67 2.08
N ASN A 314 -16.24 28.40 2.55
CA ASN A 314 -17.23 29.04 1.69
C ASN A 314 -16.61 29.98 0.63
N CYS A 315 -15.43 30.53 0.91
CA CYS A 315 -14.66 31.33 -0.03
C CYS A 315 -13.29 30.70 -0.37
N HIS A 316 -12.69 29.96 0.57
CA HIS A 316 -11.38 29.33 0.40
C HIS A 316 -11.48 27.83 0.07
N GLU A 317 -12.25 27.50 -0.96
CA GLU A 317 -12.57 26.11 -1.34
C GLU A 317 -11.33 25.24 -1.59
N ASN A 318 -10.26 25.81 -2.15
CA ASN A 318 -9.03 25.06 -2.45
C ASN A 318 -8.35 24.50 -1.20
N THR A 319 -8.57 25.10 -0.03
CA THR A 319 -8.00 24.67 1.25
C THR A 319 -8.88 23.62 1.94
N SER A 320 -10.12 23.42 1.48
CA SER A 320 -11.08 22.47 2.06
C SER A 320 -10.78 20.99 1.73
N GLN A 321 -9.81 20.73 0.85
CA GLN A 321 -9.52 19.38 0.41
C GLN A 321 -8.92 18.56 1.56
N MET A 322 -9.59 17.46 1.92
CA MET A 322 -9.07 16.53 2.92
C MET A 322 -7.75 15.94 2.45
N ALA A 323 -6.65 16.41 3.05
CA ALA A 323 -5.33 15.85 2.84
C ALA A 323 -5.22 14.45 3.46
N ARG A 324 -4.45 13.55 2.83
CA ARG A 324 -4.14 12.22 3.40
C ARG A 324 -3.40 12.34 4.73
N PHE A 325 -2.46 13.27 4.80
CA PHE A 325 -1.73 13.64 6.02
C PHE A 325 -2.17 15.03 6.42
N GLN A 326 -3.11 15.09 7.35
CA GLN A 326 -3.63 16.35 7.89
C GLN A 326 -2.65 16.94 8.89
N HIS A 327 -2.49 18.26 8.85
CA HIS A 327 -1.78 18.97 9.91
C HIS A 327 -2.70 19.12 11.13
N ALA A 328 -2.26 18.61 12.29
CA ALA A 328 -3.11 18.49 13.48
C ALA A 328 -3.82 19.80 13.91
N PRO A 329 -3.20 20.99 13.86
CA PRO A 329 -3.89 22.25 14.19
C PRO A 329 -5.11 22.55 13.31
N VAL A 330 -5.11 22.11 12.05
CA VAL A 330 -6.21 22.35 11.11
C VAL A 330 -7.39 21.44 11.38
N ALA A 331 -7.13 20.19 11.79
CA ALA A 331 -8.16 19.22 12.18
C ALA A 331 -8.62 19.37 13.65
N GLY A 332 -7.96 20.24 14.42
CA GLY A 332 -8.30 20.51 15.81
C GLY A 332 -9.49 21.47 15.98
N GLU A 333 -9.95 21.62 17.22
CA GLU A 333 -11.12 22.44 17.58
C GLU A 333 -11.00 23.91 17.13
N LYS A 334 -9.81 24.51 17.25
CA LYS A 334 -9.56 25.88 16.78
C LYS A 334 -9.38 25.97 15.26
N GLY A 335 -9.04 24.86 14.61
CA GLY A 335 -8.87 24.77 13.16
C GLY A 335 -7.97 25.87 12.57
N CYS A 336 -8.46 26.56 11.54
CA CYS A 336 -7.79 27.69 10.88
C CYS A 336 -7.38 28.79 11.86
N LEU A 337 -8.17 29.04 12.91
CA LEU A 337 -7.92 30.09 13.91
C LEU A 337 -6.76 29.75 14.86
N SER A 338 -6.20 28.54 14.76
CA SER A 338 -4.96 28.18 15.45
C SER A 338 -3.77 29.01 14.95
N CYS A 339 -3.82 29.48 13.70
CA CYS A 339 -2.74 30.22 13.05
C CYS A 339 -3.23 31.54 12.43
N HIS A 340 -4.45 31.55 11.90
CA HIS A 340 -5.02 32.70 11.19
C HIS A 340 -5.84 33.61 12.11
N SER A 341 -5.77 34.92 11.84
CA SER A 341 -6.63 35.94 12.44
C SER A 341 -7.65 36.44 11.41
N PRO A 342 -8.96 36.24 11.62
CA PRO A 342 -9.98 36.33 10.58
C PRO A 342 -10.30 37.76 10.10
N HIS A 343 -9.94 38.78 10.87
CA HIS A 343 -10.16 40.19 10.53
C HIS A 343 -8.89 40.89 10.03
N SER A 344 -7.79 40.71 10.76
CA SER A 344 -6.53 41.37 10.47
C SER A 344 -5.38 40.69 11.19
N ALA A 345 -4.19 40.77 10.60
CA ALA A 345 -2.97 40.22 11.17
C ALA A 345 -1.73 41.04 10.79
N ALA A 346 -0.62 40.76 11.47
CA ALA A 346 0.64 41.48 11.25
C ALA A 346 1.31 41.12 9.90
N PHE A 347 1.10 39.89 9.40
CA PHE A 347 1.75 39.37 8.21
C PHE A 347 0.74 38.90 7.14
N GLN A 348 1.24 38.75 5.91
CA GLN A 348 0.47 38.22 4.78
C GLN A 348 -0.07 36.82 5.09
N GLY A 349 -1.22 36.47 4.49
CA GLY A 349 -1.93 35.23 4.82
C GLY A 349 -2.63 35.27 6.17
N LEU A 350 -2.83 36.45 6.75
CA LEU A 350 -3.56 36.65 8.02
C LEU A 350 -2.93 35.94 9.23
N VAL A 351 -1.61 35.91 9.32
CA VAL A 351 -0.90 35.35 10.49
C VAL A 351 -0.24 36.45 11.33
N ASN A 352 -0.14 36.22 12.64
CA ASN A 352 0.36 37.24 13.59
C ASN A 352 1.87 37.17 13.86
N LYS A 353 2.57 36.20 13.26
CA LYS A 353 4.00 35.96 13.46
C LYS A 353 4.69 35.65 12.14
N SER A 354 6.01 35.79 12.12
CA SER A 354 6.84 35.28 11.03
C SER A 354 6.65 33.77 10.89
N GLU A 355 6.91 33.23 9.71
CA GLU A 355 6.70 31.81 9.40
C GLU A 355 7.39 30.88 10.40
N ALA A 356 8.70 31.05 10.58
CA ALA A 356 9.47 30.26 11.53
C ALA A 356 8.96 30.41 12.98
N ASP A 357 8.72 31.65 13.42
CA ASP A 357 8.27 31.89 14.80
C ASP A 357 6.91 31.27 15.07
N LEU A 358 5.99 31.33 14.10
CA LEU A 358 4.68 30.69 14.18
C LEU A 358 4.80 29.17 14.30
N CYS A 359 5.59 28.55 13.41
CA CYS A 359 5.78 27.10 13.44
C CYS A 359 6.43 26.65 14.76
N TYR A 360 7.42 27.39 15.26
CA TYR A 360 8.18 27.03 16.45
C TYR A 360 7.44 27.20 17.77
N GLU A 361 6.26 27.83 17.79
CA GLU A 361 5.39 27.81 18.98
C GLU A 361 5.00 26.39 19.37
N CYS A 362 4.78 25.52 18.37
CA CYS A 362 4.49 24.11 18.58
C CYS A 362 5.69 23.20 18.24
N HIS A 363 6.49 23.56 17.23
CA HIS A 363 7.63 22.77 16.75
C HIS A 363 8.98 23.17 17.37
N ALA A 364 8.98 23.67 18.61
CA ALA A 364 10.20 24.06 19.33
C ALA A 364 11.24 22.93 19.42
N ALA A 365 10.79 21.68 19.51
CA ALA A 365 11.66 20.51 19.51
C ALA A 365 12.44 20.37 18.19
N VAL A 366 11.79 20.58 17.04
CA VAL A 366 12.44 20.51 15.72
C VAL A 366 13.53 21.57 15.61
N ARG A 367 13.24 22.81 16.03
CA ARG A 367 14.23 23.89 16.11
C ARG A 367 15.43 23.50 16.97
N LYS A 368 15.18 22.93 18.14
CA LYS A 368 16.22 22.54 19.09
C LYS A 368 17.09 21.42 18.56
N GLU A 369 16.51 20.39 17.95
CA GLU A 369 17.26 19.28 17.38
C GLU A 369 18.09 19.73 16.18
N ALA A 370 17.49 20.50 15.26
CA ALA A 370 18.21 21.00 14.10
C ALA A 370 19.35 21.95 14.46
N ALA A 371 19.24 22.71 15.55
CA ALA A 371 20.30 23.57 16.06
C ALA A 371 21.53 22.79 16.60
N LYS A 372 21.41 21.49 16.86
CA LYS A 372 22.55 20.64 17.25
C LYS A 372 23.38 20.18 16.06
N ASN A 373 22.80 20.19 14.86
CA ASN A 373 23.46 19.73 13.65
C ASN A 373 24.65 20.64 13.31
N LYS A 374 25.81 20.05 13.06
CA LYS A 374 27.01 20.79 12.64
C LYS A 374 26.86 21.45 11.28
N THR A 375 26.07 20.85 10.39
CA THR A 375 25.81 21.34 9.04
C THR A 375 24.30 21.58 8.89
N PRO A 376 23.83 22.81 9.11
CA PRO A 376 22.43 23.13 8.88
C PRO A 376 22.11 23.18 7.38
N HIS A 377 20.85 22.93 7.02
CA HIS A 377 20.36 23.15 5.67
C HIS A 377 19.77 24.57 5.55
N ASN A 378 20.26 25.38 4.61
CA ASN A 378 19.95 26.82 4.54
C ASN A 378 18.44 27.15 4.56
N PRO A 379 17.56 26.46 3.79
CA PRO A 379 16.12 26.73 3.84
C PRO A 379 15.51 26.62 5.23
N PHE A 380 16.04 25.71 6.06
CA PHE A 380 15.59 25.55 7.44
C PHE A 380 16.06 26.71 8.32
N THR A 381 17.32 27.13 8.22
CA THR A 381 17.85 28.25 9.02
C THR A 381 17.28 29.60 8.64
N GLU A 382 16.85 29.75 7.39
CA GLU A 382 16.18 30.95 6.89
C GLU A 382 14.69 30.96 7.23
N GLY A 383 14.16 29.89 7.85
CA GLY A 383 12.77 29.84 8.31
C GLY A 383 11.76 29.58 7.20
N MET A 384 12.19 29.02 6.07
CA MET A 384 11.35 28.72 4.90
C MET A 384 10.68 27.34 5.03
N CYS A 385 9.89 27.15 6.08
CA CYS A 385 9.18 25.91 6.37
C CYS A 385 8.22 25.51 5.24
N THR A 386 7.50 26.47 4.68
CA THR A 386 6.43 26.33 3.68
C THR A 386 6.94 26.03 2.28
N SER A 387 8.22 26.26 2.02
CA SER A 387 8.89 25.82 0.79
C SER A 387 8.94 24.28 0.69
N CYS A 388 8.92 23.60 1.83
CA CYS A 388 8.96 22.14 1.90
C CYS A 388 7.68 21.53 2.47
N HIS A 389 7.02 22.19 3.42
CA HIS A 389 5.84 21.68 4.13
C HIS A 389 4.56 22.46 3.80
N ASN A 390 3.44 21.77 3.66
CA ASN A 390 2.13 22.39 3.56
C ASN A 390 1.47 22.46 4.95
N PRO A 391 1.35 23.65 5.56
CA PRO A 391 0.76 23.81 6.90
C PRO A 391 -0.74 23.49 6.94
N HIS A 392 -1.40 23.36 5.79
CA HIS A 392 -2.80 22.91 5.68
C HIS A 392 -2.94 21.39 5.58
N GLY A 393 -1.83 20.65 5.47
CA GLY A 393 -1.80 19.22 5.20
C GLY A 393 -1.46 18.89 3.75
N SER A 394 -1.00 17.66 3.50
CA SER A 394 -0.61 17.19 2.17
C SER A 394 -0.95 15.72 1.92
N SER A 395 -0.90 15.31 0.65
CA SER A 395 -0.89 13.90 0.27
C SER A 395 0.45 13.20 0.54
N ALA A 396 1.53 13.96 0.74
CA ALA A 396 2.86 13.42 1.05
C ALA A 396 3.10 13.32 2.56
N GLU A 397 3.87 12.30 2.97
CA GLU A 397 4.22 12.06 4.36
C GLU A 397 4.97 13.27 4.95
N HIS A 398 4.84 13.47 6.27
CA HIS A 398 5.38 14.64 6.97
C HIS A 398 4.92 15.96 6.35
N ILE A 399 3.71 15.98 5.78
CA ILE A 399 3.06 17.15 5.19
C ILE A 399 3.91 17.86 4.14
N LEU A 400 4.79 17.17 3.40
CA LEU A 400 5.60 17.81 2.36
C LEU A 400 4.72 18.39 1.25
N VAL A 401 5.08 19.53 0.66
CA VAL A 401 4.30 20.17 -0.43
C VAL A 401 4.19 19.29 -1.68
N GLY A 402 5.06 18.29 -1.83
CA GLY A 402 5.02 17.29 -2.88
C GLY A 402 5.82 16.04 -2.51
N ARG A 403 6.12 15.19 -3.50
CA ARG A 403 7.07 14.09 -3.30
C ARG A 403 8.45 14.66 -2.93
N PRO A 404 9.24 13.97 -2.08
CA PRO A 404 10.52 14.50 -1.63
C PRO A 404 11.48 14.89 -2.77
N ASP A 405 11.55 14.12 -3.85
CA ASP A 405 12.35 14.47 -5.03
C ASP A 405 11.90 15.78 -5.70
N ALA A 406 10.61 15.94 -5.97
CA ALA A 406 10.08 17.17 -6.57
C ALA A 406 10.34 18.40 -5.67
N VAL A 407 10.24 18.24 -4.35
CA VAL A 407 10.56 19.29 -3.37
C VAL A 407 12.05 19.59 -3.36
N CYS A 408 12.91 18.58 -3.38
CA CYS A 408 14.36 18.79 -3.40
C CYS A 408 14.82 19.41 -4.73
N TYR A 409 14.32 18.93 -5.87
CA TYR A 409 14.70 19.42 -7.20
C TYR A 409 14.16 20.80 -7.54
N SER A 410 13.16 21.33 -6.81
CA SER A 410 12.76 22.74 -6.99
C SER A 410 13.91 23.71 -6.69
N CYS A 411 14.86 23.29 -5.84
CA CYS A 411 16.09 24.05 -5.54
C CYS A 411 17.35 23.36 -6.11
N HIS A 412 17.39 22.03 -6.14
CA HIS A 412 18.52 21.23 -6.63
C HIS A 412 18.27 20.69 -8.05
N SER A 413 17.76 21.53 -8.94
CA SER A 413 17.29 21.14 -10.28
C SER A 413 18.35 20.49 -11.16
N GLY A 414 19.64 20.80 -10.93
CA GLY A 414 20.75 20.14 -11.65
C GLY A 414 20.84 18.63 -11.40
N LEU A 415 20.44 18.16 -10.21
CA LEU A 415 20.58 16.76 -9.82
C LEU A 415 19.60 15.83 -10.54
N GLU A 416 18.44 16.34 -10.97
CA GLU A 416 17.43 15.52 -11.65
C GLU A 416 18.01 14.93 -12.94
N GLY A 417 18.73 15.72 -13.73
CA GLY A 417 19.41 15.24 -14.94
C GLY A 417 20.60 14.31 -14.65
N GLU A 418 21.32 14.56 -13.56
CA GLU A 418 22.49 13.76 -13.18
C GLU A 418 22.12 12.33 -12.78
N PHE A 419 20.96 12.14 -12.14
CA PHE A 419 20.50 10.82 -11.69
C PHE A 419 19.73 10.03 -12.76
N LEU A 420 19.49 10.59 -13.95
CA LEU A 420 18.93 9.88 -15.09
C LEU A 420 19.99 8.98 -15.76
N LYS A 421 20.37 7.92 -15.05
CA LYS A 421 21.36 6.93 -15.49
C LYS A 421 20.72 5.58 -15.78
N SER A 422 21.50 4.70 -16.42
CA SER A 422 21.03 3.35 -16.77
C SER A 422 20.66 2.50 -15.54
N ASN A 423 21.33 2.70 -14.41
CA ASN A 423 21.08 2.00 -13.16
C ASN A 423 20.88 3.04 -12.06
N ILE A 424 19.66 3.16 -11.56
CA ILE A 424 19.28 4.13 -10.52
C ILE A 424 19.01 3.35 -9.23
N HIS A 425 19.56 3.83 -8.12
CA HIS A 425 19.32 3.25 -6.82
C HIS A 425 17.84 3.40 -6.43
N GLN A 426 17.23 2.33 -5.91
CA GLN A 426 15.78 2.26 -5.69
C GLN A 426 15.19 3.43 -4.89
N PRO A 427 15.80 3.90 -3.78
CA PRO A 427 15.31 5.08 -3.08
C PRO A 427 15.31 6.34 -3.94
N VAL A 428 16.30 6.54 -4.80
CA VAL A 428 16.37 7.68 -5.72
C VAL A 428 15.32 7.54 -6.82
N GLN A 429 15.20 6.36 -7.43
CA GLN A 429 14.18 6.07 -8.44
C GLN A 429 12.76 6.28 -7.90
N GLY A 430 12.53 5.94 -6.63
CA GLY A 430 11.27 6.15 -5.91
C GLY A 430 11.06 7.56 -5.38
N GLY A 431 12.01 8.48 -5.57
CA GLY A 431 11.93 9.87 -5.09
C GLY A 431 12.01 10.03 -3.57
N GLN A 432 12.65 9.10 -2.87
CA GLN A 432 12.73 9.01 -1.42
C GLN A 432 14.04 9.58 -0.89
N CYS A 433 14.36 10.83 -1.24
CA CYS A 433 15.60 11.52 -0.82
C CYS A 433 15.76 11.52 0.71
N THR A 434 14.64 11.66 1.43
CA THR A 434 14.58 11.67 2.89
C THR A 434 14.76 10.31 3.53
N ALA A 435 14.92 9.21 2.77
CA ALA A 435 15.31 7.92 3.33
C ALA A 435 16.73 8.01 3.90
N CYS A 436 17.64 8.63 3.16
CA CYS A 436 19.05 8.76 3.50
C CYS A 436 19.42 10.14 4.03
N HIS A 437 18.82 11.21 3.49
CA HIS A 437 19.14 12.59 3.86
C HIS A 437 18.20 13.16 4.93
N PHE A 438 18.68 14.16 5.68
CA PHE A 438 17.92 14.95 6.63
C PHE A 438 17.76 16.39 6.16
N GLY A 439 16.52 16.75 5.76
CA GLY A 439 16.21 18.03 5.11
C GLY A 439 16.36 19.29 5.98
N HIS A 440 16.54 19.16 7.30
CA HIS A 440 16.79 20.31 8.19
C HIS A 440 18.27 20.49 8.58
N GLY A 441 19.17 19.60 8.13
CA GLY A 441 20.58 19.61 8.51
C GLY A 441 21.07 18.28 9.11
N ALA A 442 22.37 18.02 9.09
CA ALA A 442 22.94 16.86 9.78
C ALA A 442 24.32 17.18 10.35
N ASP A 443 24.95 16.20 11.01
CA ASP A 443 26.31 16.35 11.54
C ASP A 443 27.42 16.18 10.50
N ASN A 444 27.06 15.92 9.24
CA ASN A 444 27.97 15.75 8.12
C ASN A 444 27.59 16.67 6.95
N ALA A 445 28.58 16.95 6.10
CA ALA A 445 28.45 17.88 4.99
C ALA A 445 27.43 17.44 3.92
N GLN A 446 27.16 16.13 3.83
CA GLN A 446 26.23 15.54 2.85
C GLN A 446 24.80 15.41 3.39
N LEU A 447 24.52 15.93 4.59
CA LEU A 447 23.20 15.88 5.23
C LEU A 447 22.65 14.46 5.43
N LEU A 448 23.50 13.46 5.60
CA LEU A 448 23.09 12.06 5.78
C LEU A 448 22.62 11.78 7.20
N LYS A 449 21.62 10.89 7.36
CA LYS A 449 21.13 10.45 8.68
C LYS A 449 22.14 9.61 9.47
N ALA A 450 23.03 8.92 8.77
CA ALA A 450 24.12 8.13 9.34
C ALA A 450 25.30 8.12 8.37
N SER A 451 26.49 7.78 8.86
CA SER A 451 27.73 7.75 8.08
C SER A 451 28.08 6.33 7.63
N GLY A 452 28.57 6.19 6.39
CA GLY A 452 29.18 4.96 5.89
C GLY A 452 28.25 3.75 5.93
N GLU A 453 28.83 2.58 6.26
CA GLU A 453 28.13 1.29 6.34
C GLU A 453 26.84 1.34 7.15
N LYS A 454 26.82 2.07 8.29
CA LYS A 454 25.66 2.15 9.18
C LYS A 454 24.41 2.69 8.49
N LEU A 455 24.57 3.59 7.52
CA LEU A 455 23.45 4.10 6.72
C LEU A 455 22.92 3.00 5.80
N CYS A 456 23.81 2.35 5.06
CA CYS A 456 23.48 1.29 4.11
C CYS A 456 22.83 0.09 4.81
N ALA A 457 23.31 -0.27 6.01
CA ALA A 457 22.83 -1.39 6.81
C ALA A 457 21.36 -1.26 7.25
N THR A 458 20.80 -0.04 7.23
CA THR A 458 19.36 0.14 7.49
C THR A 458 18.45 -0.57 6.49
N CYS A 459 18.98 -0.90 5.30
CA CYS A 459 18.25 -1.63 4.25
C CYS A 459 19.03 -2.84 3.70
N HIS A 460 20.37 -2.77 3.67
CA HIS A 460 21.25 -3.79 3.11
C HIS A 460 21.83 -4.76 4.15
N GLU A 461 21.22 -4.88 5.33
CA GLU A 461 21.70 -5.70 6.45
C GLU A 461 22.18 -7.09 5.99
N LYS A 462 21.36 -7.83 5.24
CA LYS A 462 21.70 -9.18 4.74
C LYS A 462 22.88 -9.19 3.77
N THR A 463 23.00 -8.15 2.95
CA THR A 463 24.06 -8.03 1.95
C THR A 463 25.38 -7.62 2.59
N LEU A 464 25.33 -6.92 3.73
CA LEU A 464 26.50 -6.45 4.48
C LEU A 464 27.02 -7.48 5.51
N LEU A 465 26.38 -8.65 5.62
CA LEU A 465 26.85 -9.72 6.50
C LEU A 465 28.21 -10.23 6.04
N GLN A 466 29.21 -10.09 6.90
CA GLN A 466 30.55 -10.66 6.70
C GLN A 466 30.59 -12.06 7.32
N GLU A 467 30.82 -13.09 6.51
CA GLU A 467 30.95 -14.46 7.02
C GLU A 467 32.37 -14.69 7.55
N GLU A 468 32.52 -15.09 8.82
CA GLU A 468 33.84 -15.27 9.47
C GLU A 468 34.76 -16.26 8.74
N THR A 469 34.18 -17.23 8.02
CA THR A 469 34.95 -18.27 7.31
C THR A 469 35.18 -17.95 5.84
N ALA A 470 34.63 -16.84 5.33
CA ALA A 470 34.80 -16.43 3.94
C ALA A 470 36.13 -15.69 3.75
N THR A 471 36.63 -15.73 2.51
CA THR A 471 37.60 -14.75 2.05
C THR A 471 36.85 -13.45 1.79
N ILE A 472 37.23 -12.39 2.48
CA ILE A 472 36.59 -11.08 2.41
C ILE A 472 37.55 -10.12 1.71
N HIS A 473 37.03 -9.33 0.78
CA HIS A 473 37.77 -8.29 0.07
C HIS A 473 37.99 -7.08 1.00
N GLU A 474 39.22 -6.60 1.12
CA GLU A 474 39.58 -5.60 2.16
C GLU A 474 38.74 -4.31 2.10
N PRO A 475 38.49 -3.67 0.94
CA PRO A 475 37.61 -2.49 0.88
C PRO A 475 36.18 -2.75 1.38
N TYR A 476 35.68 -3.97 1.19
CA TYR A 476 34.36 -4.37 1.69
C TYR A 476 34.40 -4.64 3.20
N LYS A 477 35.49 -5.24 3.69
CA LYS A 477 35.73 -5.46 5.12
C LYS A 477 35.79 -4.14 5.89
N ASP A 478 36.40 -3.11 5.30
CA ASP A 478 36.58 -1.79 5.90
C ASP A 478 35.34 -0.89 5.75
N GLY A 479 34.33 -1.32 5.00
CA GLY A 479 33.08 -0.58 4.81
C GLY A 479 33.19 0.61 3.84
N ASP A 480 34.21 0.61 2.97
CA ASP A 480 34.49 1.65 1.99
C ASP A 480 33.64 1.49 0.71
N CYS A 481 32.32 1.35 0.90
CA CYS A 481 31.38 1.05 -0.19
C CYS A 481 31.43 2.10 -1.30
N LEU A 482 31.60 3.38 -0.93
CA LEU A 482 31.56 4.53 -1.85
C LEU A 482 32.80 4.65 -2.74
N THR A 483 33.86 3.88 -2.46
CA THR A 483 35.01 3.78 -3.36
C THR A 483 34.63 3.08 -4.67
N CYS A 484 33.67 2.16 -4.60
CA CYS A 484 33.23 1.35 -5.73
C CYS A 484 31.81 1.69 -6.20
N HIS A 485 30.93 2.12 -5.29
CA HIS A 485 29.51 2.33 -5.58
C HIS A 485 29.12 3.80 -5.57
N ASP A 486 28.29 4.18 -6.54
CA ASP A 486 27.52 5.41 -6.48
C ASP A 486 26.19 5.12 -5.75
N PRO A 487 25.90 5.77 -4.61
CA PRO A 487 24.71 5.49 -3.83
C PRO A 487 23.42 6.06 -4.46
N HIS A 488 23.52 6.82 -5.55
CA HIS A 488 22.40 7.42 -6.24
C HIS A 488 22.13 6.74 -7.58
N ALA A 489 23.08 6.81 -8.51
CA ALA A 489 22.86 6.35 -9.88
C ALA A 489 24.18 6.21 -10.65
N SER A 490 24.24 5.25 -11.57
CA SER A 490 25.38 5.06 -12.46
C SER A 490 24.98 4.38 -13.77
N ASP A 491 25.76 4.61 -14.82
CA ASP A 491 25.61 3.90 -16.10
C ASP A 491 26.12 2.45 -16.06
N HIS A 492 26.76 2.06 -14.96
CA HIS A 492 27.37 0.76 -14.78
C HIS A 492 26.52 -0.19 -13.92
N LYS A 493 26.50 -1.48 -14.31
CA LYS A 493 25.74 -2.52 -13.62
C LYS A 493 26.22 -2.67 -12.17
N GLY A 494 25.28 -2.76 -11.23
CA GLY A 494 25.60 -2.79 -9.79
C GLY A 494 25.85 -1.39 -9.20
N ILE A 495 25.52 -0.34 -9.95
CA ILE A 495 25.65 1.06 -9.55
C ILE A 495 27.09 1.38 -9.11
N THR A 496 28.07 0.93 -9.90
CA THR A 496 29.48 1.20 -9.64
C THR A 496 29.87 2.59 -10.14
N SER A 497 30.81 3.26 -9.49
CA SER A 497 31.28 4.60 -9.88
C SER A 497 31.89 4.64 -11.29
N GLU A 498 32.53 3.55 -11.70
CA GLU A 498 33.17 3.37 -13.01
C GLU A 498 32.82 2.00 -13.62
N SER A 499 33.31 1.75 -14.84
CA SER A 499 33.20 0.42 -15.44
C SER A 499 33.96 -0.62 -14.61
N GLN A 500 33.50 -1.87 -14.57
CA GLN A 500 34.12 -2.91 -13.74
C GLN A 500 35.62 -3.07 -14.02
N LYS A 501 36.04 -2.94 -15.29
CA LYS A 501 37.44 -3.02 -15.67
C LYS A 501 38.26 -1.90 -15.06
N GLU A 502 37.85 -0.65 -15.28
CA GLU A 502 38.57 0.54 -14.80
C GLU A 502 38.61 0.54 -13.27
N LEU A 503 37.46 0.29 -12.64
CA LEU A 503 37.33 0.26 -11.19
C LEU A 503 38.30 -0.74 -10.55
N CYS A 504 38.29 -2.01 -11.00
CA CYS A 504 39.16 -3.02 -10.42
C CYS A 504 40.64 -2.74 -10.69
N LEU A 505 40.98 -2.33 -11.92
CA LEU A 505 42.37 -2.11 -12.32
C LEU A 505 42.95 -0.80 -11.75
N SER A 506 42.13 0.11 -11.23
CA SER A 506 42.59 1.29 -10.49
C SER A 506 43.39 0.93 -9.23
N CYS A 507 43.11 -0.24 -8.63
CA CYS A 507 43.83 -0.75 -7.46
C CYS A 507 44.62 -2.04 -7.75
N HIS A 508 44.22 -2.83 -8.75
CA HIS A 508 44.91 -4.07 -9.16
C HIS A 508 45.82 -3.83 -10.39
N ASP A 509 46.69 -2.84 -10.29
CA ASP A 509 47.61 -2.42 -11.35
C ASP A 509 48.62 -3.51 -11.73
N ASP A 510 49.12 -4.27 -10.76
CA ASP A 510 49.99 -5.43 -10.97
C ASP A 510 49.33 -6.49 -11.87
N PHE A 511 48.01 -6.65 -11.75
CA PHE A 511 47.26 -7.54 -12.63
C PHE A 511 47.08 -6.92 -14.02
N ALA A 512 46.80 -5.61 -14.10
CA ALA A 512 46.70 -4.89 -15.38
C ALA A 512 47.98 -5.05 -16.20
N GLN A 513 49.14 -4.83 -15.59
CA GLN A 513 50.45 -4.96 -16.23
C GLN A 513 50.72 -6.38 -16.74
N ARG A 514 50.34 -7.41 -15.96
CA ARG A 514 50.46 -8.81 -16.40
C ARG A 514 49.56 -9.10 -17.60
N MET A 515 48.32 -8.63 -17.56
CA MET A 515 47.37 -8.79 -18.65
C MET A 515 47.82 -8.08 -19.92
N ASP A 516 48.43 -6.90 -19.83
CA ASP A 516 48.90 -6.14 -20.99
C ASP A 516 50.03 -6.87 -21.73
N ASN A 517 50.96 -7.46 -20.97
CA ASN A 517 52.12 -8.18 -21.50
C ASN A 517 51.82 -9.62 -21.97
N ALA A 518 50.64 -10.15 -21.68
CA ALA A 518 50.32 -11.53 -22.03
C ALA A 518 49.95 -11.68 -23.53
N PRO A 519 50.51 -12.65 -24.26
CA PRO A 519 50.21 -12.85 -25.68
C PRO A 519 48.85 -13.50 -25.91
N VAL A 520 48.39 -14.35 -24.98
CA VAL A 520 47.07 -15.00 -25.05
C VAL A 520 46.27 -14.59 -23.81
N LYS A 521 45.06 -14.07 -24.04
CA LYS A 521 44.20 -13.53 -22.99
C LYS A 521 42.84 -14.22 -23.05
N HIS A 522 42.27 -14.49 -21.90
CA HIS A 522 40.92 -15.03 -21.80
C HIS A 522 39.91 -13.89 -22.06
N ALA A 523 38.93 -14.13 -22.93
CA ALA A 523 37.99 -13.10 -23.37
C ALA A 523 37.24 -12.40 -22.22
N PRO A 524 36.67 -13.10 -21.22
CA PRO A 524 35.97 -12.46 -20.10
C PRO A 524 36.84 -11.46 -19.33
N VAL A 525 38.15 -11.71 -19.20
CA VAL A 525 39.07 -10.77 -18.54
C VAL A 525 39.34 -9.56 -19.41
N THR A 526 39.49 -9.76 -20.72
CA THR A 526 39.73 -8.67 -21.67
C THR A 526 38.55 -7.70 -21.73
N ASP A 527 37.34 -8.26 -21.66
CA ASP A 527 36.06 -7.56 -21.60
C ASP A 527 35.76 -6.96 -20.23
N GLY A 528 36.59 -7.22 -19.21
CA GLY A 528 36.45 -6.66 -17.88
C GLY A 528 35.34 -7.29 -17.02
N GLN A 529 34.94 -8.52 -17.32
CA GLN A 529 33.86 -9.25 -16.63
C GLN A 529 34.39 -9.98 -15.38
N CYS A 530 35.09 -9.27 -14.51
CA CYS A 530 35.71 -9.84 -13.30
C CYS A 530 34.69 -10.58 -12.43
N SER A 531 33.47 -10.02 -12.29
CA SER A 531 32.44 -10.61 -11.43
C SER A 531 31.69 -11.80 -12.02
N ALA A 532 32.02 -12.20 -13.26
CA ALA A 532 31.54 -13.47 -13.80
C ALA A 532 32.16 -14.67 -13.07
N CYS A 533 33.37 -14.51 -12.53
CA CYS A 533 34.10 -15.55 -11.82
C CYS A 533 34.36 -15.22 -10.35
N HIS A 534 34.51 -13.93 -10.02
CA HIS A 534 34.85 -13.47 -8.68
C HIS A 534 33.66 -12.77 -8.00
N ASN A 535 33.54 -12.90 -6.68
CA ASN A 535 32.67 -12.04 -5.89
C ASN A 535 33.50 -10.85 -5.36
N PRO A 536 33.20 -9.60 -5.75
CA PRO A 536 34.01 -8.43 -5.35
C PRO A 536 33.93 -8.08 -3.87
N HIS A 537 33.05 -8.73 -3.09
CA HIS A 537 32.87 -8.48 -1.66
C HIS A 537 33.44 -9.62 -0.82
N GLN A 538 32.91 -10.83 -1.00
CA GLN A 538 33.37 -12.01 -0.27
C GLN A 538 32.98 -13.30 -0.98
N ALA A 539 33.77 -14.35 -0.81
CA ALA A 539 33.39 -15.70 -1.21
C ALA A 539 33.95 -16.75 -0.24
N LYS A 540 33.30 -17.91 -0.17
CA LYS A 540 33.79 -19.04 0.63
C LYS A 540 35.09 -19.64 0.09
N LEU A 541 35.36 -19.42 -1.19
CA LEU A 541 36.55 -19.92 -1.86
C LEU A 541 37.64 -18.84 -1.85
N GLY A 542 38.90 -19.29 -1.84
CA GLY A 542 40.06 -18.41 -1.96
C GLY A 542 40.02 -17.59 -3.25
N ALA A 543 40.71 -16.44 -3.24
CA ALA A 543 40.71 -15.46 -4.34
C ALA A 543 39.29 -15.03 -4.78
N LEU A 544 38.32 -15.10 -3.86
CA LEU A 544 36.95 -14.65 -4.06
C LEU A 544 36.18 -15.41 -5.16
N LEU A 545 36.51 -16.67 -5.44
CA LEU A 545 35.86 -17.42 -6.53
C LEU A 545 34.39 -17.78 -6.21
N LEU A 546 33.51 -17.68 -7.21
CA LEU A 546 32.09 -18.03 -7.10
C LEU A 546 31.83 -19.54 -7.04
N ALA A 547 32.68 -20.33 -7.69
CA ALA A 547 32.63 -21.79 -7.71
C ALA A 547 34.05 -22.38 -7.88
N GLN A 548 34.23 -23.65 -7.56
CA GLN A 548 35.50 -24.35 -7.84
C GLN A 548 35.55 -24.79 -9.30
N SER A 549 36.76 -25.13 -9.75
CA SER A 549 36.97 -25.84 -11.02
C SER A 549 36.52 -27.30 -10.85
N PRO A 550 35.85 -27.91 -11.85
CA PRO A 550 35.54 -27.38 -13.18
C PRO A 550 34.24 -26.56 -13.29
N GLU A 551 33.38 -26.56 -12.27
CA GLU A 551 32.02 -26.00 -12.33
C GLU A 551 32.00 -24.53 -12.75
N LEU A 552 32.94 -23.74 -12.25
CA LEU A 552 33.07 -22.32 -12.59
C LEU A 552 33.24 -22.09 -14.11
N CYS A 553 34.06 -22.92 -14.76
CA CYS A 553 34.35 -22.81 -16.18
C CYS A 553 33.13 -23.19 -17.03
N MET A 554 32.37 -24.19 -16.57
CA MET A 554 31.22 -24.73 -17.29
C MET A 554 30.01 -23.80 -17.32
N VAL A 555 30.01 -22.72 -16.51
CA VAL A 555 29.00 -21.65 -16.61
C VAL A 555 28.98 -21.02 -18.00
N CYS A 556 30.15 -20.92 -18.65
CA CYS A 556 30.28 -20.35 -20.00
C CYS A 556 30.66 -21.40 -21.06
N HIS A 557 31.41 -22.44 -20.69
CA HIS A 557 31.80 -23.52 -21.61
C HIS A 557 30.76 -24.64 -21.67
N THR A 558 29.50 -24.27 -21.93
CA THR A 558 28.34 -25.18 -21.87
C THR A 558 28.40 -26.29 -22.92
N ASP A 559 28.92 -26.01 -24.12
CA ASP A 559 29.11 -27.03 -25.17
C ASP A 559 30.09 -28.12 -24.72
N LEU A 560 31.16 -27.71 -24.03
CA LEU A 560 32.14 -28.65 -23.47
C LEU A 560 31.52 -29.45 -22.32
N GLN A 561 30.74 -28.80 -21.46
CA GLN A 561 30.01 -29.46 -20.38
C GLN A 561 29.07 -30.54 -20.91
N ALA A 562 28.27 -30.22 -21.93
CA ALA A 562 27.34 -31.16 -22.57
C ALA A 562 28.10 -32.34 -23.18
N LYS A 563 29.17 -32.05 -23.93
CA LYS A 563 30.01 -33.09 -24.52
C LYS A 563 30.63 -34.02 -23.47
N MET A 564 31.18 -33.47 -22.39
CA MET A 564 31.78 -34.24 -21.30
C MET A 564 30.75 -35.07 -20.50
N ALA A 565 29.48 -34.70 -20.53
CA ALA A 565 28.40 -35.45 -19.91
C ALA A 565 27.90 -36.61 -20.79
N GLU A 566 27.88 -36.42 -22.12
CA GLU A 566 27.44 -37.45 -23.08
C GLU A 566 28.55 -38.47 -23.42
N GLU A 567 29.79 -38.01 -23.41
CA GLU A 567 30.95 -38.77 -23.84
C GLU A 567 31.81 -39.25 -22.67
N LYS A 568 32.77 -40.13 -22.93
CA LYS A 568 33.75 -40.50 -21.90
C LYS A 568 34.69 -39.32 -21.71
N ALA A 569 34.49 -38.57 -20.63
CA ALA A 569 35.34 -37.46 -20.28
C ALA A 569 36.68 -37.89 -19.67
N HIS A 570 37.72 -37.15 -20.01
CA HIS A 570 39.09 -37.38 -19.59
C HIS A 570 39.24 -37.04 -18.11
N SER A 571 39.74 -37.98 -17.30
CA SER A 571 39.68 -37.85 -15.84
C SER A 571 40.34 -36.57 -15.29
N PRO A 572 41.50 -36.11 -15.77
CA PRO A 572 42.04 -34.79 -15.43
C PRO A 572 41.09 -33.62 -15.72
N ALA A 573 40.43 -33.63 -16.89
CA ALA A 573 39.51 -32.57 -17.30
C ALA A 573 38.23 -32.53 -16.44
N GLN A 574 37.79 -33.68 -15.90
CA GLN A 574 36.66 -33.77 -14.98
C GLN A 574 36.98 -33.22 -13.58
N ARG A 575 38.26 -33.09 -13.21
CA ARG A 575 38.66 -32.75 -11.84
C ARG A 575 39.04 -31.29 -11.72
N ASP A 576 39.92 -30.81 -12.59
CA ASP A 576 40.39 -29.45 -12.51
C ASP A 576 40.93 -28.98 -13.87
N CYS A 577 40.22 -28.04 -14.49
CA CYS A 577 40.64 -27.39 -15.73
C CYS A 577 41.96 -26.62 -15.57
N GLN A 578 42.25 -26.08 -14.39
CA GLN A 578 43.40 -25.21 -14.14
C GLN A 578 44.73 -25.97 -14.13
N ARG A 579 44.70 -27.30 -14.03
CA ARG A 579 45.88 -28.14 -14.21
C ARG A 579 46.47 -28.00 -15.62
N CYS A 580 45.62 -27.79 -16.61
CA CYS A 580 46.02 -27.68 -18.01
C CYS A 580 45.87 -26.25 -18.56
N HIS A 581 44.93 -25.46 -18.03
CA HIS A 581 44.62 -24.13 -18.52
C HIS A 581 44.89 -23.01 -17.51
N GLN A 582 45.35 -21.87 -17.99
CA GLN A 582 45.47 -20.63 -17.23
C GLN A 582 44.16 -19.82 -17.37
N SER A 583 43.54 -19.47 -16.25
CA SER A 583 42.18 -18.91 -16.22
C SER A 583 42.05 -17.48 -16.76
N HIS A 584 43.14 -16.72 -16.81
CA HIS A 584 43.13 -15.29 -17.17
C HIS A 584 43.95 -14.99 -18.42
N SER A 585 45.19 -15.44 -18.44
CA SER A 585 46.14 -15.16 -19.52
C SER A 585 47.25 -16.20 -19.51
N GLY A 586 47.92 -16.41 -20.64
CA GLY A 586 49.05 -17.33 -20.75
C GLY A 586 49.98 -16.96 -21.89
N SER A 587 51.14 -17.62 -21.93
CA SER A 587 52.13 -17.48 -22.99
C SER A 587 51.92 -18.45 -24.16
N ILE A 588 50.97 -19.38 -24.02
CA ILE A 588 50.75 -20.50 -24.94
C ILE A 588 49.30 -20.48 -25.43
N ASP A 589 49.11 -20.77 -26.72
CA ASP A 589 47.80 -20.86 -27.35
C ASP A 589 46.84 -21.75 -26.56
N ARG A 590 45.55 -21.39 -26.58
CA ARG A 590 44.48 -22.05 -25.79
C ARG A 590 44.72 -21.99 -24.27
N LEU A 591 45.53 -21.02 -23.83
CA LEU A 591 45.84 -20.75 -22.43
C LEU A 591 46.48 -21.95 -21.73
N LEU A 592 47.30 -22.76 -22.40
CA LEU A 592 47.91 -23.91 -21.74
C LEU A 592 48.94 -23.49 -20.66
N THR A 593 49.05 -24.28 -19.59
CA THR A 593 50.03 -24.08 -18.51
C THR A 593 51.46 -24.43 -18.97
N LEU A 594 51.59 -25.42 -19.86
CA LEU A 594 52.86 -25.91 -20.40
C LEU A 594 52.72 -26.22 -21.91
N PRO A 595 53.84 -26.29 -22.67
CA PRO A 595 53.83 -26.80 -24.03
C PRO A 595 53.23 -28.21 -24.08
N LEU A 596 52.50 -28.53 -25.15
CA LEU A 596 51.64 -29.72 -25.22
C LEU A 596 52.33 -31.03 -24.79
N GLN A 597 53.52 -31.30 -25.33
CA GLN A 597 54.27 -32.53 -25.01
C GLN A 597 54.69 -32.59 -23.54
N ALA A 598 55.11 -31.46 -22.97
CA ALA A 598 55.46 -31.38 -21.56
C ALA A 598 54.22 -31.56 -20.67
N LEU A 599 53.10 -30.93 -21.03
CA LEU A 599 51.84 -31.03 -20.29
C LEU A 599 51.29 -32.46 -20.25
N CYS A 600 51.18 -33.12 -21.42
CA CYS A 600 50.71 -34.50 -21.47
C CYS A 600 51.72 -35.46 -20.82
N GLY A 601 53.01 -35.15 -20.94
CA GLY A 601 54.13 -35.89 -20.37
C GLY A 601 54.11 -36.01 -18.85
N GLU A 602 53.40 -35.13 -18.14
CA GLU A 602 53.25 -35.21 -16.68
C GLU A 602 52.46 -36.45 -16.22
N CYS A 603 51.69 -37.09 -17.11
CA CYS A 603 50.87 -38.26 -16.79
C CYS A 603 50.97 -39.37 -17.85
N HIS A 604 51.30 -39.03 -19.09
CA HIS A 604 51.49 -39.98 -20.18
C HIS A 604 52.98 -40.08 -20.50
N GLU A 605 53.62 -41.21 -20.20
CA GLU A 605 55.05 -41.42 -20.38
C GLU A 605 55.34 -41.91 -21.82
N PRO A 606 55.79 -41.05 -22.76
CA PRO A 606 55.91 -41.45 -24.17
C PRO A 606 57.07 -42.43 -24.40
N GLY A 607 58.04 -42.45 -23.47
CA GLY A 607 59.18 -43.37 -23.49
C GLY A 607 58.90 -44.76 -22.91
N ALA A 608 57.73 -44.97 -22.29
CA ALA A 608 57.37 -46.29 -21.76
C ALA A 608 57.09 -47.29 -22.89
N GLU A 609 57.56 -48.53 -22.73
CA GLU A 609 57.36 -49.60 -23.72
C GLU A 609 55.87 -49.84 -24.01
N SER A 610 55.04 -49.84 -22.96
CA SER A 610 53.58 -49.96 -23.06
C SER A 610 52.93 -48.83 -23.86
N PHE A 611 53.47 -47.60 -23.78
CA PHE A 611 53.00 -46.47 -24.57
C PHE A 611 53.38 -46.65 -26.04
N ARG A 612 54.62 -47.05 -26.32
CA ARG A 612 55.09 -47.29 -27.69
C ARG A 612 54.29 -48.40 -28.36
N GLU A 613 54.06 -49.52 -27.68
CA GLU A 613 53.22 -50.61 -28.20
C GLU A 613 51.79 -50.15 -28.51
N ALA A 614 51.18 -49.35 -27.62
CA ALA A 614 49.85 -48.80 -27.82
C ALA A 614 49.76 -47.84 -29.04
N HIS A 615 50.89 -47.26 -29.44
CA HIS A 615 51.04 -46.39 -30.61
C HIS A 615 51.77 -47.08 -31.77
N LEU A 616 51.74 -48.41 -31.85
CA LEU A 616 52.31 -49.18 -32.97
C LEU A 616 53.81 -48.93 -33.19
N SER A 617 54.53 -48.66 -32.10
CA SER A 617 55.98 -48.40 -32.05
C SER A 617 56.46 -47.18 -32.84
N ILE A 618 55.56 -46.28 -33.25
CA ILE A 618 55.93 -44.99 -33.86
C ILE A 618 56.44 -44.01 -32.79
N GLU A 619 57.22 -43.00 -33.20
CA GLU A 619 57.69 -41.90 -32.35
C GLU A 619 56.56 -40.89 -32.05
N ALA A 620 55.49 -41.35 -31.40
CA ALA A 620 54.30 -40.57 -31.09
C ALA A 620 54.60 -39.37 -30.16
N GLY A 621 55.68 -39.41 -29.37
CA GLY A 621 56.12 -38.30 -28.52
C GLY A 621 56.58 -37.05 -29.30
N ALA A 622 56.93 -37.20 -30.58
CA ALA A 622 57.27 -36.09 -31.47
C ALA A 622 56.07 -35.52 -32.24
N MET A 623 54.89 -36.14 -32.10
CA MET A 623 53.67 -35.74 -32.79
C MET A 623 52.84 -34.76 -31.95
N ASP A 624 51.90 -34.06 -32.60
CA ASP A 624 50.84 -33.32 -31.91
C ASP A 624 49.78 -34.32 -31.42
N CYS A 625 49.76 -34.62 -30.12
CA CYS A 625 48.80 -35.53 -29.49
C CYS A 625 47.34 -35.13 -29.81
N MET A 626 47.07 -33.82 -29.87
CA MET A 626 45.73 -33.29 -30.13
C MET A 626 45.32 -33.39 -31.60
N SER A 627 46.20 -33.83 -32.51
CA SER A 627 45.81 -34.09 -33.89
C SER A 627 44.85 -35.29 -33.98
N CYS A 628 45.12 -36.34 -33.21
CA CYS A 628 44.35 -37.58 -33.15
C CYS A 628 43.41 -37.65 -31.94
N HIS A 629 43.82 -37.11 -30.80
CA HIS A 629 43.07 -37.21 -29.55
C HIS A 629 42.27 -35.93 -29.22
N ASP A 630 41.13 -36.12 -28.56
CA ASP A 630 40.42 -35.08 -27.84
C ASP A 630 40.78 -35.18 -26.34
N PRO A 631 41.50 -34.18 -25.78
CA PRO A 631 42.00 -34.26 -24.41
C PRO A 631 40.91 -34.02 -23.35
N HIS A 632 39.69 -33.67 -23.73
CA HIS A 632 38.60 -33.43 -22.79
C HIS A 632 37.60 -34.57 -22.76
N SER A 633 37.16 -35.06 -23.92
CA SER A 633 36.15 -36.13 -24.00
C SER A 633 36.04 -36.73 -25.40
N SER A 634 35.68 -38.02 -25.46
CA SER A 634 35.35 -38.70 -26.72
C SER A 634 34.35 -39.84 -26.51
N LYS A 635 33.59 -40.16 -27.56
CA LYS A 635 32.82 -41.41 -27.66
C LYS A 635 33.71 -42.64 -27.76
N ASP A 636 34.93 -42.49 -28.28
CA ASP A 636 35.90 -43.57 -28.34
C ASP A 636 36.61 -43.73 -26.98
N PRO A 637 36.71 -44.96 -26.44
CA PRO A 637 37.29 -45.19 -25.12
C PRO A 637 38.78 -44.82 -24.99
N LYS A 638 39.48 -44.62 -26.12
CA LYS A 638 40.87 -44.17 -26.24
C LYS A 638 40.99 -42.68 -26.61
N TYR A 639 39.90 -41.93 -26.53
CA TYR A 639 39.89 -40.48 -26.75
C TYR A 639 40.20 -40.02 -28.17
N PHE A 640 39.98 -40.86 -29.19
CA PHE A 640 40.14 -40.41 -30.57
C PHE A 640 39.09 -39.39 -30.97
N LYS A 641 39.42 -38.47 -31.87
CA LYS A 641 38.44 -37.56 -32.46
C LYS A 641 37.36 -38.32 -33.25
N PRO A 642 36.14 -37.76 -33.38
CA PRO A 642 35.04 -38.43 -34.08
C PRO A 642 35.30 -38.64 -35.57
N THR A 643 36.10 -37.76 -36.18
CA THR A 643 36.44 -37.84 -37.60
C THR A 643 37.80 -38.48 -37.77
N MET A 644 37.82 -39.74 -38.22
CA MET A 644 39.03 -40.49 -38.56
C MET A 644 38.95 -40.95 -40.01
N HIS A 645 40.09 -41.06 -40.70
CA HIS A 645 40.12 -41.69 -42.02
C HIS A 645 40.00 -43.22 -41.87
N ALA A 646 39.36 -43.88 -42.84
CA ALA A 646 39.05 -45.30 -42.75
C ALA A 646 40.27 -46.21 -42.46
N PRO A 647 41.46 -46.01 -43.08
CA PRO A 647 42.66 -46.80 -42.72
C PRO A 647 43.09 -46.65 -41.26
N PHE A 648 42.94 -45.47 -40.65
CA PHE A 648 43.26 -45.25 -39.23
C PHE A 648 42.27 -45.98 -38.31
N ALA A 649 40.97 -45.88 -38.62
CA ALA A 649 39.94 -46.61 -37.89
C ALA A 649 40.11 -48.14 -38.00
N ALA A 650 40.60 -48.62 -39.15
CA ALA A 650 40.91 -50.03 -39.39
C ALA A 650 42.28 -50.48 -38.82
N ARG A 651 43.09 -49.56 -38.29
CA ARG A 651 44.48 -49.79 -37.83
C ARG A 651 45.42 -50.35 -38.90
N THR A 652 45.16 -50.04 -40.16
CA THR A 652 45.98 -50.44 -41.32
C THR A 652 46.83 -49.26 -41.76
N CYS A 653 47.85 -48.94 -40.95
CA CYS A 653 48.73 -47.79 -41.18
C CYS A 653 49.78 -48.07 -42.28
N ASP A 654 50.13 -49.33 -42.47
CA ASP A 654 51.07 -49.87 -43.47
C ASP A 654 50.66 -49.58 -44.92
N VAL A 655 49.37 -49.33 -45.16
CA VAL A 655 48.82 -48.95 -46.46
C VAL A 655 49.29 -47.56 -46.91
N CYS A 656 49.67 -46.68 -45.97
CA CYS A 656 50.07 -45.29 -46.27
C CYS A 656 51.36 -44.83 -45.57
N HIS A 657 51.87 -45.57 -44.57
CA HIS A 657 53.08 -45.24 -43.81
C HIS A 657 54.11 -46.36 -43.91
N VAL A 658 55.37 -46.00 -44.18
CA VAL A 658 56.50 -46.95 -44.22
C VAL A 658 56.94 -47.24 -42.78
N VAL A 659 56.70 -48.47 -42.31
CA VAL A 659 57.21 -48.96 -41.03
C VAL A 659 58.59 -49.58 -41.29
N GLU A 660 59.66 -48.79 -41.24
CA GLU A 660 61.01 -49.36 -41.20
C GLU A 660 61.25 -49.93 -39.80
N ASN A 661 61.23 -51.27 -39.70
CA ASN A 661 61.69 -51.96 -38.50
C ASN A 661 63.17 -51.65 -38.27
N ARG A 662 63.49 -50.97 -37.16
CA ARG A 662 64.84 -50.97 -36.58
C ARG A 662 64.81 -51.55 -35.18
#